data_AF-A0A9E3SER3-F1
#
_entry.id   AF-A0A9E3SER3-F1
#
_cell.length_a   1.000
_cell.length_b   1.000
_cell.length_c   1.000
_cell.angle_alpha   90.00
_cell.angle_beta   90.00
_cell.angle_gamma   90.00
#
_symmetry.space_group_name_H-M   'P 1'
#
loop_
_entity.id
_entity.type
_entity.pdbx_description
1 polymer ?
#
loop_
_entity_poly.entity_id
_entity_poly.type
_entity_poly.pdbx_seq_one_letter_code
_entity_poly.pdbx_strand_id
1 'polypeptide(L)'
;MIKTTLSVLQFSTNDVQEFLNNALKQTMLYTNSKIGCIYFRQHNEDFSTLCFLLDKSLEMNPIKLFQTKHEIQKTPLWKHIIQSKKVLINNDLAADDVLNKALTQQPELLKNIVAIPVFEKDSLVLLLLLANAKTGYLTETAEQLALLMEAAWNRQKSQKSVSREDKLETVLTGIRSVNQLIVQEPDPAKLIRQSCEKIARSFAYLNCWILLVDEHGKHTDFAFAGDDDYGDKLEMLLKNNEIPKCVKLAVESESLVLFNKKDSICTECGFVTDTENSAAMSFALRSKGKLFGVITAWVPIAFISLPREQELFMELANDIAFALYKIDIEAERKHLRHNLSERIKEMECTLAVSNEIQKDYTEAVFFEKLIQAIRLGFSYPDELKVRIEIGDKVVEDQWYKSRQKQLSAMLTEADRQCGMIEVVYLEDRDFILPEEQKLLDIIALMVSRWIEKKRANERLIRSEENLSITLQSIGDGVLATDSSGRIKRMNKVAENLIGVTLKEAWNKPVSEVFNIVNADSRERIINPVEKVLKTGRTVGLSNHTVLISAKGTEYQIRDSAAPIRNKKNEIEGMILVFSDVTTQYKHQASIAESQRKFKAFFNATPGAVSITEIATGKYIDVNTAFETMFEYQRDELIGKTSLEIYIWIDAKDRKEFVEKLKNEKQITNYQTNFRTKSGRII
;
A
#
# COMPACT_ATOMS: atom_id res chain seq x y z
N MET A 1 65.70 59.37 25.23
CA MET A 1 65.48 58.22 24.34
C MET A 1 64.69 57.11 25.03
N ILE A 2 65.22 56.44 26.06
CA ILE A 2 64.57 55.25 26.68
C ILE A 2 63.10 55.48 27.08
N LYS A 3 62.77 56.60 27.75
CA LYS A 3 61.37 56.93 28.12
C LYS A 3 60.46 57.10 26.90
N THR A 4 60.95 57.76 25.86
CA THR A 4 60.26 57.97 24.58
C THR A 4 60.00 56.63 23.88
N THR A 5 61.03 55.78 23.79
CA THR A 5 60.93 54.44 23.21
C THR A 5 59.88 53.59 23.92
N LEU A 6 59.89 53.57 25.27
CA LEU A 6 58.88 52.88 26.06
C LEU A 6 57.48 53.44 25.81
N SER A 7 57.31 54.77 25.83
CA SER A 7 56.01 55.42 25.65
C SER A 7 55.41 55.18 24.25
N VAL A 8 56.22 55.00 23.21
CA VAL A 8 55.75 54.71 21.86
C VAL A 8 55.47 53.22 21.68
N LEU A 9 56.39 52.35 22.10
CA LEU A 9 56.25 50.91 21.90
C LEU A 9 55.24 50.26 22.86
N GLN A 10 54.99 50.82 24.04
CA GLN A 10 54.00 50.28 24.99
C GLN A 10 52.58 50.85 24.79
N PHE A 11 52.40 51.83 23.91
CA PHE A 11 51.08 52.39 23.62
C PHE A 11 50.22 51.37 22.86
N SER A 12 49.08 50.98 23.41
CA SER A 12 48.17 50.01 22.80
C SER A 12 46.91 50.71 22.28
N THR A 13 46.71 50.69 20.97
CA THR A 13 45.47 51.10 20.32
C THR A 13 45.29 50.31 19.02
N ASN A 14 44.04 50.10 18.62
CA ASN A 14 43.69 49.51 17.33
C ASN A 14 43.62 50.56 16.22
N ASP A 15 43.64 51.85 16.55
CA ASP A 15 43.65 52.95 15.59
C ASP A 15 45.09 53.36 15.22
N VAL A 16 45.41 53.25 13.93
CA VAL A 16 46.71 53.66 13.38
C VAL A 16 46.94 55.15 13.53
N GLN A 17 45.91 55.98 13.37
CA GLN A 17 46.07 57.43 13.49
C GLN A 17 46.38 57.83 14.92
N GLU A 18 45.69 57.24 15.89
CA GLU A 18 45.94 57.47 17.31
C GLU A 18 47.34 57.01 17.72
N PHE A 19 47.78 55.83 17.25
CA PHE A 19 49.14 55.33 17.46
C PHE A 19 50.20 56.29 16.90
N LEU A 20 50.03 56.74 15.65
CA LEU A 20 50.95 57.65 14.98
C LEU A 20 50.95 59.04 15.62
N ASN A 21 49.81 59.54 16.09
CA ASN A 21 49.72 60.79 16.85
C ASN A 21 50.52 60.72 18.15
N ASN A 22 50.40 59.63 18.90
CA ASN A 22 51.22 59.43 20.10
C ASN A 22 52.72 59.35 19.75
N ALA A 23 53.09 58.57 18.72
CA ALA A 23 54.47 58.49 18.26
C ALA A 23 55.05 59.87 17.88
N LEU A 24 54.28 60.66 17.13
CA LEU A 24 54.65 62.02 16.76
C LEU A 24 54.85 62.91 17.99
N LYS A 25 53.90 62.90 18.94
CA LYS A 25 54.01 63.67 20.17
C LYS A 25 55.29 63.37 20.93
N GLN A 26 55.59 62.08 21.12
CA GLN A 26 56.74 61.62 21.89
C GLN A 26 58.07 61.98 21.21
N THR A 27 58.14 61.86 19.87
CA THR A 27 59.34 62.26 19.11
C THR A 27 59.57 63.77 19.11
N MET A 28 58.51 64.58 19.01
CA MET A 28 58.57 66.04 19.13
C MET A 28 59.08 66.49 20.51
N LEU A 29 58.54 65.91 21.57
CA LEU A 29 58.95 66.21 22.95
C LEU A 29 60.42 65.82 23.20
N TYR A 30 60.84 64.66 22.68
CA TYR A 30 62.22 64.19 22.86
C TYR A 30 63.25 65.09 22.16
N THR A 31 62.94 65.57 20.97
CA THR A 31 63.82 66.43 20.17
C THR A 31 63.66 67.92 20.46
N ASN A 32 62.69 68.27 21.33
CA ASN A 32 62.29 69.65 21.58
C ASN A 32 61.93 70.40 20.28
N SER A 33 61.28 69.68 19.36
CA SER A 33 60.83 70.20 18.06
C SER A 33 59.49 70.90 18.22
N LYS A 34 59.35 72.09 17.63
CA LYS A 34 58.08 72.84 17.66
C LYS A 34 57.08 72.34 16.62
N ILE A 35 57.57 71.79 15.51
CA ILE A 35 56.74 71.30 14.42
C ILE A 35 57.06 69.84 14.19
N GLY A 36 56.02 69.04 14.00
CA GLY A 36 56.15 67.64 13.65
C GLY A 36 55.07 67.22 12.68
N CYS A 37 55.47 66.44 11.68
CA CYS A 37 54.58 65.85 10.69
C CYS A 37 54.92 64.37 10.50
N ILE A 38 53.90 63.51 10.41
CA ILE A 38 54.03 62.14 9.93
C ILE A 38 53.26 62.01 8.63
N TYR A 39 53.92 61.45 7.64
CA TYR A 39 53.32 60.95 6.41
C TYR A 39 53.32 59.44 6.49
N PHE A 40 52.20 58.80 6.17
CA PHE A 40 52.13 57.34 6.19
C PHE A 40 51.18 56.84 5.11
N ARG A 41 51.41 55.62 4.64
CA ARG A 41 50.60 54.99 3.60
C ARG A 41 49.70 53.91 4.22
N GLN A 42 48.39 54.01 4.00
CA GLN A 42 47.42 52.95 4.36
C GLN A 42 46.97 52.24 3.09
N HIS A 43 47.32 50.96 2.96
CA HIS A 43 47.03 50.14 1.77
C HIS A 43 47.53 50.81 0.47
N ASN A 44 47.18 50.28 -0.71
CA ASN A 44 47.74 50.74 -1.99
C ASN A 44 47.37 52.19 -2.39
N GLU A 45 46.77 52.97 -1.48
CA GLU A 45 46.30 54.36 -1.67
C GLU A 45 47.42 55.40 -1.47
N ASP A 46 47.05 56.68 -1.68
CA ASP A 46 47.90 57.88 -1.49
C ASP A 46 48.31 58.10 -0.01
N PHE A 47 49.43 58.79 0.21
CA PHE A 47 49.89 59.13 1.56
C PHE A 47 48.89 60.00 2.33
N SER A 48 48.65 59.63 3.59
CA SER A 48 47.96 60.45 4.58
C SER A 48 48.97 61.24 5.40
N THR A 49 48.56 62.43 5.86
CA THR A 49 49.43 63.38 6.58
C THR A 49 48.80 63.82 7.89
N LEU A 50 49.62 63.81 8.93
CA LEU A 50 49.32 64.36 10.25
C LEU A 50 50.39 65.42 10.55
N CYS A 51 50.02 66.69 10.69
CA CYS A 51 50.95 67.80 10.94
C CYS A 51 50.50 68.65 12.12
N PHE A 52 51.39 68.90 13.06
CA PHE A 52 51.07 69.60 14.30
C PHE A 52 52.16 70.60 14.70
N LEU A 53 51.71 71.67 15.35
CA LEU A 53 52.52 72.63 16.09
C LEU A 53 52.38 72.34 17.59
N LEU A 54 53.50 72.22 18.29
CA LEU A 54 53.54 72.11 19.74
C LEU A 54 53.57 73.52 20.35
N ASP A 55 52.54 73.85 21.13
CA ASP A 55 52.46 75.14 21.81
C ASP A 55 53.22 75.15 23.14
N LYS A 56 53.17 76.28 23.86
CA LYS A 56 53.85 76.45 25.16
C LYS A 56 53.26 75.55 26.27
N SER A 57 52.03 75.08 26.11
CA SER A 57 51.33 74.13 27.00
C SER A 57 51.63 72.66 26.66
N LEU A 58 52.47 72.40 25.64
CA LEU A 58 52.77 71.06 25.13
C LEU A 58 51.55 70.35 24.51
N GLU A 59 50.57 71.12 24.05
CA GLU A 59 49.43 70.63 23.27
C GLU A 59 49.75 70.64 21.77
N MET A 60 49.25 69.63 21.06
CA MET A 60 49.46 69.47 19.62
C MET A 60 48.31 70.11 18.85
N ASN A 61 48.57 71.28 18.28
CA ASN A 61 47.60 72.02 17.47
C ASN A 61 47.78 71.67 15.99
N PRO A 62 46.73 71.22 15.27
CA PRO A 62 46.86 70.82 13.88
C PRO A 62 47.22 72.02 12.99
N ILE A 63 48.20 71.81 12.10
CA ILE A 63 48.63 72.82 11.12
C ILE A 63 48.64 72.23 9.72
N LYS A 64 48.39 73.07 8.72
CA LYS A 64 48.59 72.71 7.31
C LYS A 64 49.94 73.24 6.85
N LEU A 65 50.92 72.35 6.74
CA LEU A 65 52.24 72.71 6.15
C LEU A 65 52.19 72.77 4.61
N PHE A 66 51.30 72.00 3.98
CA PHE A 66 51.15 71.87 2.52
C PHE A 66 49.71 72.12 2.08
N GLN A 67 49.50 72.61 0.85
CA GLN A 67 48.16 72.89 0.31
C GLN A 67 47.45 71.63 -0.22
N THR A 68 48.17 70.65 -0.80
CA THR A 68 47.54 69.42 -1.34
C THR A 68 48.38 68.14 -1.13
N LYS A 69 47.72 66.97 -1.09
CA LYS A 69 48.36 65.64 -0.98
C LYS A 69 49.25 65.28 -2.19
N HIS A 70 48.99 65.85 -3.37
CA HIS A 70 49.68 65.56 -4.63
C HIS A 70 50.97 66.37 -4.86
N GLU A 71 51.18 67.47 -4.13
CA GLU A 71 52.40 68.30 -4.25
C GLU A 71 53.60 67.67 -3.53
N ILE A 72 53.33 66.90 -2.48
CA ILE A 72 54.31 66.22 -1.63
C ILE A 72 55.28 65.37 -2.46
N GLN A 73 54.79 64.50 -3.34
CA GLN A 73 55.63 63.62 -4.18
C GLN A 73 56.46 64.38 -5.25
N LYS A 74 56.10 65.64 -5.55
CA LYS A 74 56.77 66.47 -6.56
C LYS A 74 57.92 67.31 -5.97
N THR A 75 58.01 67.36 -4.64
CA THR A 75 59.05 68.10 -3.91
C THR A 75 60.45 67.49 -4.12
N PRO A 76 61.51 68.29 -4.37
CA PRO A 76 62.89 67.80 -4.48
C PRO A 76 63.36 67.03 -3.24
N LEU A 77 62.93 67.46 -2.06
CA LEU A 77 63.17 66.77 -0.78
C LEU A 77 62.68 65.32 -0.82
N TRP A 78 61.46 65.10 -1.27
CA TRP A 78 60.82 63.80 -1.31
C TRP A 78 61.52 62.84 -2.27
N LYS A 79 61.92 63.33 -3.45
CA LYS A 79 62.73 62.56 -4.39
C LYS A 79 64.08 62.18 -3.80
N HIS A 80 64.74 63.12 -3.13
CA HIS A 80 66.04 62.87 -2.50
C HIS A 80 65.95 61.82 -1.40
N ILE A 81 64.94 61.89 -0.54
CA ILE A 81 64.73 60.92 0.56
C ILE A 81 64.42 59.51 0.02
N ILE A 82 63.58 59.41 -1.02
CA ILE A 82 63.25 58.12 -1.65
C ILE A 82 64.49 57.52 -2.34
N GLN A 83 65.33 58.34 -2.98
CA GLN A 83 66.55 57.88 -3.66
C GLN A 83 67.68 57.51 -2.70
N SER A 84 67.91 58.33 -1.66
CA SER A 84 69.02 58.13 -0.73
C SER A 84 68.73 57.06 0.31
N LYS A 85 67.45 56.84 0.63
CA LYS A 85 66.95 55.99 1.73
C LYS A 85 67.60 56.29 3.09
N LYS A 86 68.13 57.50 3.27
CA LYS A 86 68.84 57.94 4.48
C LYS A 86 68.08 59.06 5.17
N VAL A 87 68.35 59.20 6.48
CA VAL A 87 67.88 60.33 7.27
C VAL A 87 68.50 61.61 6.72
N LEU A 88 67.69 62.65 6.54
CA LEU A 88 68.14 63.97 6.13
C LEU A 88 68.10 64.92 7.31
N ILE A 89 69.20 65.62 7.56
CA ILE A 89 69.31 66.67 8.58
C ILE A 89 69.76 67.95 7.90
N ASN A 90 69.05 69.06 8.16
CA ASN A 90 69.50 70.39 7.79
C ASN A 90 69.25 71.34 8.96
N ASN A 91 70.32 71.79 9.62
CA ASN A 91 70.25 72.64 10.81
C ASN A 91 70.29 74.15 10.51
N ASP A 92 70.68 74.52 9.29
CA ASP A 92 70.84 75.91 8.86
C ASP A 92 69.98 76.15 7.61
N LEU A 93 68.66 75.95 7.77
CA LEU A 93 67.70 76.08 6.69
C LEU A 93 67.37 77.57 6.47
N ALA A 94 68.00 78.18 5.46
CA ALA A 94 67.72 79.57 5.11
C ALA A 94 66.30 79.71 4.50
N ALA A 95 65.69 80.89 4.63
CA ALA A 95 64.34 81.15 4.09
C ALA A 95 64.29 81.11 2.55
N ASP A 96 65.42 81.33 1.89
CA ASP A 96 65.57 81.28 0.44
C ASP A 96 65.98 79.91 -0.10
N ASP A 97 66.31 78.95 0.79
CA ASP A 97 66.71 77.58 0.46
C ASP A 97 65.62 76.88 -0.38
N VAL A 98 66.07 76.24 -1.46
CA VAL A 98 65.23 75.49 -2.40
C VAL A 98 64.39 74.43 -1.68
N LEU A 99 64.95 73.80 -0.65
CA LEU A 99 64.30 72.79 0.16
C LEU A 99 63.18 73.39 1.02
N ASN A 100 63.40 74.58 1.57
CA ASN A 100 62.45 75.27 2.45
C ASN A 100 61.23 75.77 1.66
N LYS A 101 61.47 76.38 0.50
CA LYS A 101 60.41 76.79 -0.44
C LYS A 101 59.59 75.61 -0.99
N ALA A 102 60.18 74.43 -1.06
CA ALA A 102 59.50 73.24 -1.52
C ALA A 102 58.68 72.55 -0.40
N LEU A 103 59.05 72.77 0.86
CA LEU A 103 58.42 72.19 2.06
C LEU A 103 57.21 72.98 2.57
N THR A 104 57.14 74.28 2.32
CA THR A 104 56.06 75.13 2.85
C THR A 104 55.93 76.38 2.00
N GLN A 105 54.72 76.93 1.95
CA GLN A 105 54.46 78.25 1.35
C GLN A 105 54.91 79.41 2.25
N GLN A 106 55.31 79.12 3.48
CA GLN A 106 55.87 80.07 4.45
C GLN A 106 57.28 79.61 4.86
N PRO A 107 58.31 79.82 4.03
CA PRO A 107 59.65 79.29 4.27
C PRO A 107 60.32 79.87 5.53
N GLU A 108 59.88 81.04 6.01
CA GLU A 108 60.35 81.61 7.28
C GLU A 108 59.93 80.80 8.52
N LEU A 109 58.99 79.86 8.34
CA LEU A 109 58.44 79.04 9.41
C LEU A 109 59.38 77.88 9.80
N LEU A 110 60.33 77.47 8.95
CA LEU A 110 61.25 76.35 9.20
C LEU A 110 62.70 76.86 9.25
N LYS A 111 63.42 76.53 10.33
CA LYS A 111 64.82 76.97 10.58
C LYS A 111 65.80 75.82 10.62
N ASN A 112 65.37 74.69 11.17
CA ASN A 112 66.09 73.43 11.12
C ASN A 112 65.09 72.29 10.97
N ILE A 113 65.48 71.25 10.26
CA ILE A 113 64.63 70.10 9.95
C ILE A 113 65.39 68.79 10.07
N VAL A 114 64.65 67.74 10.40
CA VAL A 114 65.08 66.35 10.23
C VAL A 114 63.95 65.55 9.59
N ALA A 115 64.29 64.80 8.55
CA ALA A 115 63.36 63.93 7.84
C ALA A 115 63.84 62.48 7.95
N ILE A 116 63.01 61.64 8.54
CA ILE A 116 63.30 60.25 8.91
C ILE A 116 62.38 59.34 8.11
N PRO A 117 62.88 58.72 7.03
CA PRO A 117 62.09 57.78 6.26
C PRO A 117 62.09 56.39 6.91
N VAL A 118 60.94 55.72 6.86
CA VAL A 118 60.76 54.32 7.21
C VAL A 118 60.34 53.58 5.94
N PHE A 119 61.13 52.58 5.57
CA PHE A 119 60.91 51.75 4.39
C PHE A 119 60.41 50.38 4.79
N GLU A 120 59.55 49.82 3.95
CA GLU A 120 59.23 48.40 3.94
C GLU A 120 59.73 47.82 2.62
N LYS A 121 60.74 46.94 2.71
CA LYS A 121 61.51 46.47 1.55
C LYS A 121 62.08 47.67 0.76
N ASP A 122 61.46 48.02 -0.36
CA ASP A 122 61.86 49.13 -1.23
C ASP A 122 60.83 50.27 -1.30
N SER A 123 59.71 50.15 -0.59
CA SER A 123 58.65 51.17 -0.59
C SER A 123 58.73 52.04 0.66
N LEU A 124 58.72 53.36 0.49
CA LEU A 124 58.55 54.29 1.60
C LEU A 124 57.15 54.11 2.17
N VAL A 125 57.05 53.73 3.44
CA VAL A 125 55.76 53.47 4.12
C VAL A 125 55.41 54.57 5.11
N LEU A 126 56.41 55.20 5.70
CA LEU A 126 56.24 56.30 6.63
C LEU A 126 57.39 57.31 6.49
N LEU A 127 57.11 58.60 6.63
CA LEU A 127 58.10 59.67 6.73
C LEU A 127 57.78 60.54 7.94
N LEU A 128 58.69 60.61 8.90
CA LEU A 128 58.62 61.53 10.04
C LEU A 128 59.44 62.78 9.73
N LEU A 129 58.80 63.95 9.73
CA LEU A 129 59.43 65.25 9.57
C LEU A 129 59.31 66.02 10.87
N LEU A 130 60.43 66.42 11.46
CA LEU A 130 60.47 67.28 12.65
C LEU A 130 61.18 68.58 12.29
N ALA A 131 60.71 69.70 12.83
CA ALA A 131 61.33 70.99 12.58
C ALA A 131 61.37 71.92 13.81
N ASN A 132 62.29 72.88 13.75
CA ASN A 132 62.51 73.95 14.72
C ASN A 132 62.88 73.45 16.12
N ALA A 133 63.77 72.46 16.19
CA ALA A 133 64.46 72.10 17.42
C ALA A 133 65.32 73.27 17.93
N LYS A 134 65.32 73.46 19.25
CA LYS A 134 66.03 74.58 19.91
C LYS A 134 67.55 74.58 19.67
N THR A 135 68.15 73.39 19.56
CA THR A 135 69.61 73.20 19.45
C THR A 135 70.02 72.59 18.10
N GLY A 136 69.10 72.51 17.13
CA GLY A 136 69.29 71.68 15.94
C GLY A 136 69.25 70.18 16.23
N TYR A 137 69.35 69.37 15.17
CA TYR A 137 69.31 67.92 15.21
C TYR A 137 70.71 67.32 15.08
N LEU A 138 71.02 66.35 15.95
CA LEU A 138 72.26 65.57 15.90
C LEU A 138 72.03 64.27 15.11
N THR A 139 73.03 63.82 14.37
CA THR A 139 72.98 62.59 13.57
C THR A 139 72.60 61.37 14.41
N GLU A 140 73.26 61.17 15.55
CA GLU A 140 72.98 60.05 16.46
C GLU A 140 71.53 60.03 16.96
N THR A 141 70.95 61.21 17.24
CA THR A 141 69.56 61.33 17.71
C THR A 141 68.57 60.98 16.59
N ALA A 142 68.89 61.40 15.36
CA ALA A 142 68.05 61.14 14.21
C ALA A 142 68.06 59.66 13.79
N GLU A 143 69.22 59.00 13.86
CA GLU A 143 69.36 57.55 13.63
C GLU A 143 68.62 56.72 14.70
N GLN A 144 68.72 57.13 15.97
CA GLN A 144 67.96 56.49 17.05
C GLN A 144 66.44 56.61 16.85
N LEU A 145 65.97 57.76 16.38
CA LEU A 145 64.56 57.96 16.03
C LEU A 145 64.14 57.14 14.81
N ALA A 146 65.01 56.96 13.82
CA ALA A 146 64.76 56.08 12.67
C ALA A 146 64.49 54.64 13.12
N LEU A 147 65.37 54.10 13.96
CA LEU A 147 65.21 52.77 14.55
C LEU A 147 63.92 52.65 15.37
N LEU A 148 63.57 53.68 16.14
CA LEU A 148 62.33 53.70 16.91
C LEU A 148 61.10 53.66 16.00
N MET A 149 61.07 54.49 14.95
CA MET A 149 59.93 54.58 14.05
C MET A 149 59.77 53.32 13.20
N GLU A 150 60.87 52.68 12.80
CA GLU A 150 60.84 51.38 12.14
C GLU A 150 60.29 50.28 13.06
N ALA A 151 60.76 50.21 14.31
CA ALA A 151 60.25 49.26 15.30
C ALA A 151 58.76 49.50 15.62
N ALA A 152 58.35 50.76 15.74
CA ALA A 152 56.96 51.15 15.98
C ALA A 152 56.05 50.75 14.81
N TRP A 153 56.50 50.98 13.57
CA TRP A 153 55.77 50.58 12.36
C TRP A 153 55.62 49.06 12.25
N ASN A 154 56.72 48.32 12.46
CA ASN A 154 56.71 46.86 12.42
C ASN A 154 55.81 46.24 13.49
N ARG A 155 55.81 46.80 14.71
CA ARG A 155 54.91 46.37 15.80
C ARG A 155 53.44 46.55 15.42
N GLN A 156 53.06 47.72 14.90
CA GLN A 156 51.69 47.96 14.49
C GLN A 156 51.27 47.03 13.33
N LYS A 157 52.18 46.75 12.40
CA LYS A 157 51.92 45.75 11.36
C LYS A 157 51.64 44.37 11.96
N SER A 158 52.47 43.90 12.90
CA SER A 158 52.29 42.60 13.55
C SER A 158 50.96 42.50 14.31
N GLN A 159 50.53 43.55 15.00
CA GLN A 159 49.23 43.58 15.68
C GLN A 159 48.05 43.46 14.69
N LYS A 160 48.13 44.12 13.53
CA LYS A 160 47.11 43.98 12.47
C LYS A 160 47.11 42.61 11.80
N SER A 161 48.27 42.00 11.58
CA SER A 161 48.36 40.65 11.01
C SER A 161 47.72 39.62 11.92
N VAL A 162 48.00 39.67 13.22
CA VAL A 162 47.40 38.78 14.23
C VAL A 162 45.88 38.97 14.28
N SER A 163 45.39 40.21 14.34
CA SER A 163 43.94 40.49 14.34
C SER A 163 43.22 40.01 13.07
N ARG A 164 43.92 39.95 11.92
CA ARG A 164 43.37 39.44 10.66
C ARG A 164 43.36 37.91 10.62
N GLU A 165 44.39 37.26 11.16
CA GLU A 165 44.45 35.80 11.31
C GLU A 165 43.37 35.31 12.28
N ASP A 166 43.20 35.96 13.43
CA ASP A 166 42.17 35.63 14.44
C ASP A 166 40.74 35.72 13.85
N LYS A 167 40.49 36.75 13.03
CA LYS A 167 39.20 36.91 12.33
C LYS A 167 38.97 35.80 11.31
N LEU A 168 40.00 35.43 10.53
CA LEU A 168 39.89 34.37 9.54
C LEU A 168 39.67 33.01 10.20
N GLU A 169 40.32 32.76 11.34
CA GLU A 169 40.16 31.53 12.13
C GLU A 169 38.75 31.43 12.74
N THR A 170 38.20 32.53 13.26
CA THR A 170 36.84 32.58 13.80
C THR A 170 35.80 32.25 12.73
N VAL A 171 35.95 32.86 11.56
CA VAL A 171 35.06 32.64 10.40
C VAL A 171 35.14 31.19 9.90
N LEU A 172 36.35 30.65 9.71
CA LEU A 172 36.54 29.25 9.27
C LEU A 172 36.00 28.24 10.30
N THR A 173 36.12 28.54 11.59
CA THR A 173 35.54 27.73 12.66
C THR A 173 34.01 27.77 12.62
N GLY A 174 33.42 28.94 12.32
CA GLY A 174 32.00 29.12 12.09
C GLY A 174 31.45 28.22 10.97
N ILE A 175 32.08 28.27 9.78
CA ILE A 175 31.69 27.42 8.64
C ILE A 175 31.79 25.94 8.98
N ARG A 176 32.92 25.51 9.55
CA ARG A 176 33.10 24.11 9.95
C ARG A 176 32.03 23.67 10.94
N SER A 177 31.67 24.53 11.88
CA SER A 177 30.63 24.20 12.86
C SER A 177 29.24 24.07 12.24
N VAL A 178 28.89 24.88 11.24
CA VAL A 178 27.62 24.76 10.50
C VAL A 178 27.64 23.49 9.64
N ASN A 179 28.76 23.19 8.98
CA ASN A 179 28.87 22.02 8.12
C ASN A 179 28.86 20.69 8.91
N GLN A 180 29.38 20.68 10.14
CA GLN A 180 29.22 19.52 11.04
C GLN A 180 27.76 19.34 11.48
N LEU A 181 27.08 20.45 11.79
CA LEU A 181 25.69 20.44 12.22
C LEU A 181 24.76 19.90 11.13
N ILE A 182 24.99 20.31 9.88
CA ILE A 182 24.27 19.84 8.67
C ILE A 182 24.25 18.30 8.56
N VAL A 183 25.32 17.63 9.00
CA VAL A 183 25.42 16.17 8.92
C VAL A 183 24.69 15.48 10.07
N GLN A 184 24.59 16.13 11.23
CA GLN A 184 24.18 15.50 12.48
C GLN A 184 22.71 15.75 12.86
N GLU A 185 22.13 16.85 12.41
CA GLU A 185 20.78 17.26 12.81
C GLU A 185 19.74 16.88 11.73
N PRO A 186 18.88 15.87 11.97
CA PRO A 186 17.88 15.43 11.01
C PRO A 186 16.59 16.28 11.03
N ASP A 187 16.44 17.18 11.99
CA ASP A 187 15.27 18.04 12.15
C ASP A 187 15.51 19.40 11.48
N PRO A 188 14.72 19.78 10.46
CA PRO A 188 14.93 21.01 9.71
C PRO A 188 14.77 22.27 10.59
N ALA A 189 13.86 22.27 11.57
CA ALA A 189 13.63 23.40 12.46
C ALA A 189 14.80 23.58 13.45
N LYS A 190 15.35 22.48 13.98
CA LYS A 190 16.55 22.54 14.82
C LYS A 190 17.79 22.93 14.02
N LEU A 191 17.91 22.44 12.79
CA LEU A 191 19.02 22.76 11.90
C LEU A 191 19.09 24.27 11.64
N ILE A 192 17.98 24.90 11.24
CA ILE A 192 17.96 26.35 10.98
C ILE A 192 18.25 27.15 12.25
N ARG A 193 17.74 26.71 13.42
CA ARG A 193 17.94 27.40 14.70
C ARG A 193 19.42 27.39 15.12
N GLN A 194 20.02 26.21 15.16
CA GLN A 194 21.43 26.08 15.54
C GLN A 194 22.35 26.71 14.49
N SER A 195 21.98 26.71 13.20
CA SER A 195 22.73 27.40 12.15
C SER A 195 22.71 28.92 12.34
N CYS A 196 21.53 29.51 12.58
CA CYS A 196 21.40 30.94 12.89
C CYS A 196 22.27 31.35 14.08
N GLU A 197 22.21 30.61 15.19
CA GLU A 197 23.00 30.90 16.40
C GLU A 197 24.51 30.86 16.14
N LYS A 198 24.98 29.85 15.38
CA LYS A 198 26.40 29.69 15.05
C LYS A 198 26.89 30.76 14.07
N ILE A 199 26.07 31.14 13.09
CA ILE A 199 26.38 32.19 12.13
C ILE A 199 26.46 33.56 12.84
N ALA A 200 25.46 33.90 13.65
CA ALA A 200 25.46 35.17 14.39
C ALA A 200 26.70 35.30 15.31
N ARG A 201 27.07 34.22 16.02
CA ARG A 201 28.24 34.22 16.92
C ARG A 201 29.59 34.28 16.21
N SER A 202 29.74 33.65 15.05
CA SER A 202 31.05 33.46 14.41
C SER A 202 31.41 34.55 13.38
N PHE A 203 30.42 35.27 12.85
CA PHE A 203 30.62 36.18 11.72
C PHE A 203 30.52 37.66 12.07
N ALA A 204 30.38 38.00 13.36
CA ALA A 204 30.15 39.37 13.84
C ALA A 204 28.98 40.07 13.11
N TYR A 205 28.01 39.28 12.64
CA TYR A 205 26.77 39.79 12.09
C TYR A 205 25.93 40.37 13.22
N LEU A 206 25.22 41.46 12.94
CA LEU A 206 24.37 42.11 13.92
C LEU A 206 23.22 41.18 14.30
N ASN A 207 22.50 40.68 13.30
CA ASN A 207 21.40 39.73 13.44
C ASN A 207 21.41 38.75 12.26
N CYS A 208 20.96 37.51 12.45
CA CYS A 208 20.78 36.51 11.41
C CYS A 208 19.48 35.76 11.63
N TRP A 209 18.74 35.51 10.56
CA TRP A 209 17.54 34.70 10.61
C TRP A 209 17.31 33.87 9.36
N ILE A 210 16.63 32.76 9.54
CA ILE A 210 16.27 31.81 8.48
C ILE A 210 14.76 31.59 8.59
N LEU A 211 14.08 31.71 7.46
CA LEU A 211 12.67 31.42 7.31
C LEU A 211 12.51 30.24 6.36
N LEU A 212 11.88 29.16 6.80
CA LEU A 212 11.47 28.07 5.92
C LEU A 212 10.11 28.38 5.31
N VAL A 213 9.93 27.98 4.05
CA VAL A 213 8.70 28.19 3.29
C VAL A 213 8.22 26.89 2.66
N ASP A 214 6.91 26.75 2.50
CA ASP A 214 6.28 25.66 1.75
C ASP A 214 6.27 25.94 0.23
N GLU A 215 5.74 24.99 -0.53
CA GLU A 215 5.62 25.07 -2.00
C GLU A 215 4.72 26.22 -2.48
N HIS A 216 3.90 26.78 -1.58
CA HIS A 216 3.02 27.92 -1.85
C HIS A 216 3.64 29.25 -1.37
N GLY A 217 4.88 29.22 -0.85
CA GLY A 217 5.59 30.39 -0.35
C GLY A 217 5.11 30.87 1.02
N LYS A 218 4.33 30.06 1.75
CA LYS A 218 3.91 30.35 3.13
C LYS A 218 4.99 29.87 4.09
N HIS A 219 5.25 30.63 5.14
CA HIS A 219 6.25 30.25 6.13
C HIS A 219 5.82 28.99 6.91
N THR A 220 6.76 28.07 7.15
CA THR A 220 6.54 26.85 7.95
C THR A 220 7.25 26.92 9.30
N ASP A 221 8.49 27.39 9.30
CA ASP A 221 9.33 27.52 10.49
C ASP A 221 10.23 28.76 10.40
N PHE A 222 10.68 29.24 11.54
CA PHE A 222 11.48 30.46 11.65
C PHE A 222 12.54 30.31 12.75
N ALA A 223 13.74 30.81 12.47
CA ALA A 223 14.82 30.89 13.43
C ALA A 223 15.49 32.26 13.38
N PHE A 224 15.79 32.81 14.55
CA PHE A 224 16.45 34.10 14.72
C PHE A 224 17.61 33.99 15.70
N ALA A 225 18.68 34.75 15.45
CA ALA A 225 19.80 34.94 16.36
C ALA A 225 20.31 36.38 16.25
N GLY A 226 20.34 37.11 17.37
CA GLY A 226 20.67 38.53 17.39
C GLY A 226 20.01 39.25 18.57
N ASP A 227 19.63 40.50 18.37
CA ASP A 227 18.86 41.32 19.30
C ASP A 227 17.40 40.81 19.44
N ASP A 228 17.04 40.38 20.65
CA ASP A 228 15.75 39.76 20.96
C ASP A 228 14.55 40.68 20.65
N ASP A 229 14.68 42.00 20.84
CA ASP A 229 13.63 42.99 20.53
C ASP A 229 13.28 43.02 19.02
N TYR A 230 14.26 42.68 18.17
CA TYR A 230 14.07 42.57 16.73
C TYR A 230 13.42 41.22 16.37
N GLY A 231 13.87 40.14 17.02
CA GLY A 231 13.35 38.78 16.81
C GLY A 231 11.85 38.70 17.08
N ASP A 232 11.40 39.24 18.21
CA ASP A 232 9.99 39.21 18.64
C ASP A 232 9.05 39.93 17.65
N LYS A 233 9.48 41.09 17.13
CA LYS A 233 8.70 41.84 16.11
C LYS A 233 8.57 41.06 14.82
N LEU A 234 9.63 40.37 14.40
CA LEU A 234 9.63 39.61 13.15
C LEU A 234 8.77 38.34 13.28
N GLU A 235 8.84 37.67 14.44
CA GLU A 235 7.95 36.54 14.75
C GLU A 235 6.48 36.96 14.77
N MET A 236 6.16 38.14 15.33
CA MET A 236 4.79 38.67 15.36
C MET A 236 4.25 38.98 13.95
N LEU A 237 5.08 39.50 13.05
CA LEU A 237 4.67 39.75 11.65
C LEU A 237 4.47 38.46 10.86
N LEU A 238 5.34 37.47 11.06
CA LEU A 238 5.16 36.14 10.47
C LEU A 238 3.86 35.48 10.95
N LYS A 239 3.52 35.58 12.26
CA LYS A 239 2.24 35.09 12.80
C LYS A 239 1.01 35.70 12.11
N ASN A 240 1.13 36.93 11.61
CA ASN A 240 0.07 37.61 10.84
C ASN A 240 0.07 37.24 9.33
N ASN A 241 0.88 36.25 8.90
CA ASN A 241 1.13 35.88 7.50
C ASN A 241 1.73 37.01 6.64
N GLU A 242 2.41 37.98 7.24
CA GLU A 242 3.08 39.05 6.51
C GLU A 242 4.56 38.69 6.29
N ILE A 243 4.98 38.67 5.02
CA ILE A 243 6.36 38.37 4.63
C ILE A 243 7.09 39.67 4.25
N PRO A 244 8.26 39.97 4.85
CA PRO A 244 9.05 41.14 4.50
C PRO A 244 9.40 41.22 3.01
N LYS A 245 9.43 42.42 2.42
CA LYS A 245 9.76 42.62 1.00
C LYS A 245 11.14 42.07 0.63
N CYS A 246 12.11 42.10 1.55
CA CYS A 246 13.44 41.52 1.33
C CYS A 246 13.39 40.01 1.08
N VAL A 247 12.49 39.29 1.75
CA VAL A 247 12.27 37.85 1.53
C VAL A 247 11.63 37.62 0.17
N LYS A 248 10.61 38.40 -0.20
CA LYS A 248 9.94 38.27 -1.51
C LYS A 248 10.91 38.47 -2.66
N LEU A 249 11.75 39.50 -2.59
CA LEU A 249 12.78 39.77 -3.60
C LEU A 249 13.88 38.71 -3.62
N ALA A 250 14.29 38.19 -2.45
CA ALA A 250 15.25 37.09 -2.40
C ALA A 250 14.67 35.79 -2.97
N VAL A 251 13.38 35.51 -2.77
CA VAL A 251 12.70 34.38 -3.40
C VAL A 251 12.65 34.53 -4.92
N GLU A 252 12.39 35.73 -5.43
CA GLU A 252 12.33 35.99 -6.89
C GLU A 252 13.71 36.06 -7.56
N SER A 253 14.77 36.28 -6.79
CA SER A 253 16.15 36.41 -7.26
C SER A 253 16.93 35.09 -7.16
N GLU A 254 17.77 34.80 -8.15
CA GLU A 254 18.80 33.74 -8.06
C GLU A 254 20.13 34.24 -7.47
N SER A 255 20.23 35.54 -7.22
CA SER A 255 21.44 36.22 -6.74
C SER A 255 21.26 36.83 -5.36
N LEU A 256 22.37 37.08 -4.67
CA LEU A 256 22.40 37.77 -3.38
C LEU A 256 21.73 39.14 -3.46
N VAL A 257 20.71 39.34 -2.64
CA VAL A 257 19.99 40.61 -2.58
C VAL A 257 20.52 41.43 -1.40
N LEU A 258 20.94 42.66 -1.70
CA LEU A 258 21.56 43.58 -0.76
C LEU A 258 20.62 44.75 -0.51
N PHE A 259 20.41 45.10 0.76
CA PHE A 259 19.56 46.23 1.14
C PHE A 259 20.27 47.12 2.15
N ASN A 260 20.12 48.43 2.03
CA ASN A 260 20.55 49.39 3.05
C ASN A 260 19.41 50.37 3.40
N LYS A 261 19.59 51.18 4.46
CA LYS A 261 18.56 52.12 4.94
C LYS A 261 18.14 53.20 3.92
N LYS A 262 18.97 53.50 2.91
CA LYS A 262 18.64 54.46 1.83
C LYS A 262 17.74 53.84 0.76
N ASP A 263 17.56 52.53 0.76
CA ASP A 263 16.63 51.85 -0.14
C ASP A 263 15.20 51.99 0.39
N SER A 264 14.30 52.49 -0.47
CA SER A 264 12.87 52.73 -0.16
C SER A 264 12.11 51.50 0.37
N ILE A 265 12.67 50.32 0.15
CA ILE A 265 12.13 49.02 0.55
C ILE A 265 12.31 48.76 2.05
N CYS A 266 13.41 49.24 2.65
CA CYS A 266 13.73 49.00 4.07
C CYS A 266 13.12 50.05 5.01
N THR A 267 12.79 51.24 4.51
CA THR A 267 12.12 52.31 5.29
C THR A 267 10.71 51.95 5.72
N GLU A 268 10.00 51.10 4.96
CA GLU A 268 8.64 50.62 5.28
C GLU A 268 8.63 49.38 6.18
N CYS A 269 9.78 48.72 6.36
CA CYS A 269 9.88 47.47 7.10
C CYS A 269 9.72 47.69 8.63
N GLY A 270 9.93 48.90 9.15
CA GLY A 270 9.71 49.23 10.57
C GLY A 270 10.69 48.58 11.57
N PHE A 271 11.58 47.69 11.10
CA PHE A 271 12.44 46.87 11.96
C PHE A 271 13.79 47.49 12.39
N VAL A 272 14.04 48.79 12.16
CA VAL A 272 15.37 49.38 12.44
C VAL A 272 15.27 50.54 13.41
N THR A 273 15.81 50.38 14.62
CA THR A 273 15.85 51.43 15.66
C THR A 273 17.12 52.29 15.61
N ASP A 274 18.26 51.80 15.10
CA ASP A 274 19.44 52.63 14.83
C ASP A 274 20.37 51.85 13.87
N THR A 275 20.76 52.36 12.70
CA THR A 275 22.13 52.85 12.46
C THR A 275 22.27 53.26 10.98
N GLU A 276 22.92 54.36 10.67
CA GLU A 276 23.25 54.77 9.28
C GLU A 276 24.33 53.88 8.63
N ASN A 277 24.85 52.88 9.36
CA ASN A 277 26.08 52.16 9.03
C ASN A 277 25.90 50.63 8.97
N SER A 278 24.67 50.15 8.77
CA SER A 278 24.33 48.72 8.62
C SER A 278 23.50 48.46 7.37
N ALA A 279 23.48 47.20 6.94
CA ALA A 279 22.80 46.76 5.73
C ALA A 279 22.48 45.24 5.80
N ALA A 280 21.52 44.77 5.02
CA ALA A 280 21.05 43.39 5.02
C ALA A 280 21.51 42.63 3.76
N MET A 281 21.88 41.36 3.95
CA MET A 281 22.15 40.39 2.91
C MET A 281 21.09 39.29 2.98
N SER A 282 20.33 39.10 1.91
CA SER A 282 19.27 38.09 1.81
C SER A 282 19.52 37.16 0.64
N PHE A 283 19.42 35.84 0.87
CA PHE A 283 19.62 34.82 -0.14
C PHE A 283 18.61 33.68 -0.02
N ALA A 284 18.13 33.17 -1.15
CA ALA A 284 17.19 32.05 -1.16
C ALA A 284 17.92 30.73 -0.93
N LEU A 285 17.38 29.92 -0.01
CA LEU A 285 17.84 28.56 0.26
C LEU A 285 17.25 27.63 -0.81
N ARG A 286 17.94 27.55 -1.96
CA ARG A 286 17.54 26.71 -3.10
C ARG A 286 18.52 25.57 -3.29
N SER A 287 18.01 24.36 -3.45
CA SER A 287 18.81 23.20 -3.81
C SER A 287 18.06 22.33 -4.82
N LYS A 288 18.77 21.95 -5.90
CA LYS A 288 18.21 21.16 -7.02
C LYS A 288 16.89 21.71 -7.59
N GLY A 289 16.72 23.04 -7.59
CA GLY A 289 15.53 23.73 -8.10
C GLY A 289 14.37 23.88 -7.11
N LYS A 290 14.42 23.24 -5.94
CA LYS A 290 13.43 23.40 -4.87
C LYS A 290 13.83 24.54 -3.93
N LEU A 291 12.87 25.40 -3.58
CA LEU A 291 13.01 26.46 -2.57
C LEU A 291 12.64 25.88 -1.21
N PHE A 292 13.53 26.02 -0.23
CA PHE A 292 13.28 25.61 1.14
C PHE A 292 13.05 26.79 2.07
N GLY A 293 13.52 27.98 1.71
CA GLY A 293 13.47 29.14 2.59
C GLY A 293 14.31 30.31 2.11
N VAL A 294 14.48 31.29 3.00
CA VAL A 294 15.37 32.44 2.81
C VAL A 294 16.19 32.65 4.08
N ILE A 295 17.48 32.90 3.90
CA ILE A 295 18.37 33.36 4.97
C ILE A 295 18.61 34.85 4.81
N THR A 296 18.57 35.60 5.91
CA THR A 296 18.85 37.03 5.93
C THR A 296 19.76 37.37 7.10
N ALA A 297 20.85 38.09 6.83
CA ALA A 297 21.77 38.59 7.84
C ALA A 297 21.92 40.11 7.75
N TRP A 298 21.87 40.78 8.90
CA TRP A 298 22.22 42.18 9.05
C TRP A 298 23.71 42.32 9.40
N VAL A 299 24.42 43.12 8.62
CA VAL A 299 25.86 43.29 8.71
C VAL A 299 26.26 44.77 8.69
N PRO A 300 27.45 45.13 9.18
CA PRO A 300 28.00 46.48 8.97
C PRO A 300 28.08 46.80 7.48
N ILE A 301 27.78 48.04 7.07
CA ILE A 301 27.69 48.42 5.65
C ILE A 301 28.98 48.18 4.86
N ALA A 302 30.13 48.22 5.55
CA ALA A 302 31.44 47.90 4.96
C ALA A 302 31.52 46.46 4.43
N PHE A 303 30.77 45.51 5.00
CA PHE A 303 30.81 44.09 4.62
C PHE A 303 30.16 43.86 3.26
N ILE A 304 29.15 44.66 2.92
CA ILE A 304 28.49 44.56 1.61
C ILE A 304 29.44 44.97 0.47
N SER A 305 30.45 45.80 0.73
CA SER A 305 31.44 46.17 -0.29
C SER A 305 32.57 45.14 -0.44
N LEU A 306 32.56 44.05 0.33
CA LEU A 306 33.60 43.02 0.32
C LEU A 306 33.09 41.76 -0.42
N PRO A 307 33.61 41.46 -1.63
CA PRO A 307 33.18 40.30 -2.42
C PRO A 307 33.30 38.97 -1.66
N ARG A 308 34.37 38.83 -0.86
CA ARG A 308 34.65 37.61 -0.09
C ARG A 308 33.60 37.32 1.00
N GLU A 309 33.01 38.36 1.60
CA GLU A 309 31.95 38.18 2.61
C GLU A 309 30.63 37.75 1.96
N GLN A 310 30.33 38.28 0.77
CA GLN A 310 29.17 37.87 -0.02
C GLN A 310 29.27 36.41 -0.48
N GLU A 311 30.42 36.03 -1.04
CA GLU A 311 30.70 34.65 -1.48
C GLU A 311 30.52 33.67 -0.31
N LEU A 312 31.08 34.01 0.84
CA LEU A 312 31.01 33.20 2.03
C LEU A 312 29.57 33.03 2.57
N PHE A 313 28.78 34.10 2.58
CA PHE A 313 27.39 34.03 2.98
C PHE A 313 26.56 33.15 2.03
N MET A 314 26.81 33.25 0.72
CA MET A 314 26.17 32.40 -0.29
C MET A 314 26.59 30.92 -0.15
N GLU A 315 27.86 30.64 0.12
CA GLU A 315 28.33 29.26 0.37
C GLU A 315 27.60 28.63 1.56
N LEU A 316 27.51 29.33 2.69
CA LEU A 316 26.78 28.86 3.87
C LEU A 316 25.29 28.63 3.58
N ALA A 317 24.67 29.56 2.85
CA ALA A 317 23.27 29.43 2.47
C ALA A 317 23.03 28.22 1.58
N ASN A 318 23.92 27.96 0.62
CA ASN A 318 23.85 26.79 -0.26
C ASN A 318 24.09 25.48 0.51
N ASP A 319 25.04 25.45 1.45
CA ASP A 319 25.30 24.28 2.29
C ASP A 319 24.06 23.94 3.15
N ILE A 320 23.42 24.95 3.76
CA ILE A 320 22.17 24.78 4.51
C ILE A 320 21.04 24.32 3.58
N ALA A 321 20.89 24.90 2.39
CA ALA A 321 19.87 24.49 1.43
C ALA A 321 20.06 23.03 0.97
N PHE A 322 21.30 22.59 0.79
CA PHE A 322 21.61 21.21 0.45
C PHE A 322 21.28 20.24 1.59
N ALA A 323 21.54 20.65 2.84
CA ALA A 323 21.16 19.89 4.03
C ALA A 323 19.65 19.69 4.14
N LEU A 324 18.87 20.77 3.99
CA LEU A 324 17.41 20.73 4.01
C LEU A 324 16.85 19.83 2.91
N TYR A 325 17.43 19.90 1.70
CA TYR A 325 17.09 18.98 0.61
C TYR A 325 17.32 17.51 0.97
N LYS A 326 18.45 17.19 1.61
CA LYS A 326 18.75 15.81 2.00
C LYS A 326 17.76 15.30 3.07
N ILE A 327 17.43 16.13 4.06
CA ILE A 327 16.46 15.80 5.11
C ILE A 327 15.07 15.52 4.51
N ASP A 328 14.61 16.38 3.60
CA ASP A 328 13.33 16.25 2.90
C ASP A 328 13.25 14.92 2.11
N ILE A 329 14.29 14.61 1.32
CA ILE A 329 14.38 13.35 0.57
C ILE A 329 14.41 12.12 1.50
N GLU A 330 15.13 12.18 2.63
CA GLU A 330 15.18 11.08 3.58
C GLU A 330 13.82 10.85 4.28
N ALA A 331 13.11 11.92 4.61
CA ALA A 331 11.76 11.85 5.16
C ALA A 331 10.76 11.24 4.17
N GLU A 332 10.77 11.72 2.92
CA GLU A 332 9.93 11.19 1.84
C GLU A 332 10.24 9.70 1.58
N ARG A 333 11.52 9.34 1.50
CA ARG A 333 11.96 7.95 1.32
C ARG A 333 11.52 7.05 2.46
N LYS A 334 11.58 7.52 3.71
CA LYS A 334 11.13 6.76 4.88
C LYS A 334 9.62 6.51 4.82
N HIS A 335 8.84 7.53 4.47
CA HIS A 335 7.39 7.42 4.28
C HIS A 335 7.03 6.46 3.12
N LEU A 336 7.66 6.61 1.95
CA LEU A 336 7.47 5.70 0.81
C LEU A 336 7.82 4.25 1.14
N ARG A 337 8.93 4.02 1.86
CA ARG A 337 9.32 2.66 2.31
C ARG A 337 8.31 2.05 3.26
N HIS A 338 7.79 2.83 4.21
CA HIS A 338 6.75 2.36 5.11
C HIS A 338 5.49 1.97 4.34
N ASN A 339 4.99 2.84 3.46
CA ASN A 339 3.82 2.55 2.62
C ASN A 339 4.03 1.34 1.71
N LEU A 340 5.21 1.17 1.13
CA LEU A 340 5.54 0.00 0.32
C LEU A 340 5.53 -1.28 1.16
N SER A 341 6.07 -1.25 2.38
CA SER A 341 6.06 -2.40 3.29
C SER A 341 4.64 -2.82 3.65
N GLU A 342 3.74 -1.88 3.93
CA GLU A 342 2.33 -2.19 4.20
C GLU A 342 1.63 -2.78 2.96
N ARG A 343 1.88 -2.23 1.77
CA ARG A 343 1.34 -2.79 0.51
C ARG A 343 1.85 -4.20 0.21
N ILE A 344 3.11 -4.50 0.54
CA ILE A 344 3.67 -5.84 0.36
C ILE A 344 2.92 -6.84 1.26
N LYS A 345 2.67 -6.52 2.53
CA LYS A 345 1.90 -7.38 3.46
C LYS A 345 0.49 -7.66 2.93
N GLU A 346 -0.23 -6.64 2.46
CA GLU A 346 -1.56 -6.79 1.85
C GLU A 346 -1.53 -7.76 0.66
N MET A 347 -0.53 -7.61 -0.21
CA MET A 347 -0.37 -8.43 -1.41
C MET A 347 0.02 -9.87 -1.08
N GLU A 348 0.94 -10.09 -0.13
CA GLU A 348 1.34 -11.41 0.35
C GLU A 348 0.17 -12.15 0.98
N CYS A 349 -0.63 -11.47 1.81
CA CYS A 349 -1.84 -12.04 2.41
C CYS A 349 -2.87 -12.45 1.35
N THR A 350 -3.19 -11.55 0.43
CA THR A 350 -4.15 -11.81 -0.65
C THR A 350 -3.69 -12.98 -1.53
N LEU A 351 -2.38 -13.06 -1.82
CA LEU A 351 -1.80 -14.15 -2.57
C LEU A 351 -1.82 -15.47 -1.80
N ALA A 352 -1.54 -15.46 -0.49
CA ALA A 352 -1.65 -16.63 0.37
C ALA A 352 -3.10 -17.15 0.39
N VAL A 353 -4.08 -16.28 0.62
CA VAL A 353 -5.51 -16.64 0.58
C VAL A 353 -5.90 -17.20 -0.80
N SER A 354 -5.46 -16.56 -1.89
CA SER A 354 -5.72 -17.04 -3.25
C SER A 354 -5.14 -18.43 -3.49
N ASN A 355 -3.93 -18.71 -2.99
CA ASN A 355 -3.30 -20.02 -3.13
C ASN A 355 -4.06 -21.10 -2.36
N GLU A 356 -4.56 -20.80 -1.16
CA GLU A 356 -5.35 -21.76 -0.38
C GLU A 356 -6.72 -22.04 -1.02
N ILE A 357 -7.35 -21.03 -1.65
CA ILE A 357 -8.64 -21.14 -2.37
C ILE A 357 -8.56 -22.11 -3.56
N GLN A 358 -7.39 -22.20 -4.23
CA GLN A 358 -7.20 -23.06 -5.40
C GLN A 358 -6.98 -24.54 -5.05
N LYS A 359 -6.69 -24.85 -3.79
CA LYS A 359 -6.42 -26.22 -3.34
C LYS A 359 -7.71 -26.92 -2.95
N ASP A 360 -7.72 -28.24 -3.13
CA ASP A 360 -8.88 -29.07 -2.86
C ASP A 360 -8.87 -29.54 -1.39
N TYR A 361 -9.42 -28.70 -0.52
CA TYR A 361 -9.50 -28.96 0.93
C TYR A 361 -10.93 -29.27 1.39
N THR A 362 -11.05 -29.95 2.53
CA THR A 362 -12.28 -29.90 3.33
C THR A 362 -12.47 -28.47 3.89
N GLU A 363 -13.71 -28.08 4.16
CA GLU A 363 -14.00 -26.73 4.69
C GLU A 363 -13.21 -26.42 5.97
N ALA A 364 -13.08 -27.39 6.89
CA ALA A 364 -12.36 -27.21 8.15
C ALA A 364 -10.87 -26.88 7.94
N VAL A 365 -10.18 -27.64 7.08
CA VAL A 365 -8.76 -27.43 6.78
C VAL A 365 -8.53 -26.10 6.07
N PHE A 366 -9.44 -25.71 5.17
CA PHE A 366 -9.36 -24.42 4.49
C PHE A 366 -9.45 -23.26 5.49
N PHE A 367 -10.39 -23.30 6.45
CA PHE A 367 -10.53 -22.21 7.42
C PHE A 367 -9.33 -22.09 8.37
N GLU A 368 -8.73 -23.21 8.79
CA GLU A 368 -7.47 -23.15 9.56
C GLU A 368 -6.34 -22.49 8.77
N LYS A 369 -6.21 -22.81 7.48
CA LYS A 369 -5.21 -22.19 6.59
C LYS A 369 -5.50 -20.72 6.32
N LEU A 370 -6.77 -20.37 6.19
CA LEU A 370 -7.22 -18.99 6.02
C LEU A 370 -6.88 -18.14 7.25
N ILE A 371 -7.06 -18.66 8.46
CA ILE A 371 -6.65 -17.98 9.70
C ILE A 371 -5.14 -17.70 9.69
N GLN A 372 -4.31 -18.67 9.28
CA GLN A 372 -2.86 -18.50 9.16
C GLN A 372 -2.50 -17.42 8.11
N ALA A 373 -3.17 -17.41 6.96
CA ALA A 373 -2.95 -16.42 5.91
C ALA A 373 -3.33 -15.00 6.37
N ILE A 374 -4.49 -14.86 7.02
CA ILE A 374 -4.96 -13.58 7.58
C ILE A 374 -3.95 -13.04 8.59
N ARG A 375 -3.44 -13.88 9.51
CA ARG A 375 -2.43 -13.46 10.51
C ARG A 375 -1.19 -12.80 9.87
N LEU A 376 -0.70 -13.35 8.76
CA LEU A 376 0.50 -12.84 8.07
C LEU A 376 0.29 -11.47 7.41
N GLY A 377 -0.95 -11.14 7.04
CA GLY A 377 -1.29 -9.89 6.37
C GLY A 377 -1.53 -8.70 7.28
N PHE A 378 -1.70 -8.95 8.58
CA PHE A 378 -2.07 -7.95 9.56
C PHE A 378 -0.85 -7.56 10.39
N SER A 379 -0.90 -6.36 10.97
CA SER A 379 0.13 -5.95 11.92
C SER A 379 0.17 -6.94 13.09
N TYR A 380 1.35 -7.24 13.62
CA TYR A 380 1.55 -8.12 14.79
C TYR A 380 0.85 -9.50 14.70
N PRO A 381 1.32 -10.39 13.80
CA PRO A 381 0.69 -11.69 13.55
C PRO A 381 0.50 -12.57 14.79
N ASP A 382 1.40 -12.46 15.77
CA ASP A 382 1.40 -13.29 16.98
C ASP A 382 0.31 -12.88 17.99
N GLU A 383 -0.06 -11.60 18.01
CA GLU A 383 -1.06 -11.01 18.89
C GLU A 383 -2.48 -11.02 18.29
N LEU A 384 -2.60 -11.34 17.01
CA LEU A 384 -3.86 -11.35 16.28
C LEU A 384 -4.65 -12.63 16.53
N LYS A 385 -5.93 -12.52 16.87
CA LYS A 385 -6.89 -13.63 16.94
C LYS A 385 -7.95 -13.47 15.87
N VAL A 386 -8.28 -14.58 15.21
CA VAL A 386 -9.23 -14.61 14.09
C VAL A 386 -10.34 -15.62 14.40
N ARG A 387 -11.58 -15.23 14.09
CA ARG A 387 -12.76 -16.06 14.17
C ARG A 387 -13.53 -16.00 12.86
N ILE A 388 -13.94 -17.16 12.37
CA ILE A 388 -14.67 -17.31 11.12
C ILE A 388 -15.96 -18.08 11.46
N GLU A 389 -17.10 -17.45 11.18
CA GLU A 389 -18.41 -18.02 11.42
C GLU A 389 -19.13 -18.19 10.08
N ILE A 390 -19.61 -19.40 9.76
CA ILE A 390 -20.35 -19.70 8.54
C ILE A 390 -21.51 -20.64 8.88
N GLY A 391 -22.74 -20.14 8.81
CA GLY A 391 -23.93 -20.87 9.30
C GLY A 391 -23.75 -21.28 10.76
N ASP A 392 -23.90 -22.58 11.05
CA ASP A 392 -23.71 -23.13 12.40
C ASP A 392 -22.25 -23.49 12.74
N LYS A 393 -21.31 -23.31 11.79
CA LYS A 393 -19.90 -23.67 11.99
C LYS A 393 -19.10 -22.45 12.42
N VAL A 394 -18.34 -22.60 13.50
CA VAL A 394 -17.39 -21.60 13.99
C VAL A 394 -16.00 -22.22 13.99
N VAL A 395 -15.05 -21.56 13.35
CA VAL A 395 -13.61 -21.89 13.39
C VAL A 395 -12.89 -20.68 13.95
N GLU A 396 -12.17 -20.87 15.06
CA GLU A 396 -11.56 -19.77 15.80
C GLU A 396 -10.23 -20.17 16.44
N ASP A 397 -9.40 -19.17 16.69
CA ASP A 397 -8.15 -19.31 17.43
C ASP A 397 -8.33 -18.80 18.87
N GLN A 398 -8.48 -19.72 19.83
CA GLN A 398 -8.58 -19.44 21.28
C GLN A 398 -9.31 -18.11 21.58
N TRP A 399 -10.55 -18.02 21.12
CA TRP A 399 -11.28 -16.77 21.06
C TRP A 399 -11.57 -16.20 22.46
N TYR A 400 -11.21 -14.94 22.68
CA TYR A 400 -11.55 -14.20 23.88
C TYR A 400 -12.62 -13.16 23.54
N LYS A 401 -13.77 -13.23 24.22
CA LYS A 401 -14.76 -12.13 24.23
C LYS A 401 -14.18 -10.95 25.01
N SER A 402 -13.40 -10.13 24.31
CA SER A 402 -12.91 -8.86 24.84
C SER A 402 -13.94 -7.75 24.65
N ARG A 403 -13.89 -6.70 25.49
CA ARG A 403 -14.64 -5.44 25.26
C ARG A 403 -13.93 -4.51 24.25
N GLN A 404 -12.92 -5.01 23.54
CA GLN A 404 -11.99 -4.26 22.69
C GLN A 404 -12.51 -4.01 21.25
N LYS A 405 -11.84 -3.09 20.55
CA LYS A 405 -12.09 -2.77 19.14
C LYS A 405 -11.85 -4.00 18.25
N GLN A 406 -12.87 -4.37 17.49
CA GLN A 406 -12.89 -5.56 16.63
C GLN A 406 -13.07 -5.13 15.17
N LEU A 407 -12.33 -5.79 14.27
CA LEU A 407 -12.56 -5.73 12.82
C LEU A 407 -13.51 -6.86 12.42
N SER A 408 -14.44 -6.57 11.52
CA SER A 408 -15.40 -7.58 11.04
C SER A 408 -15.74 -7.36 9.58
N ALA A 409 -15.85 -8.44 8.82
CA ALA A 409 -16.33 -8.41 7.43
C ALA A 409 -17.34 -9.53 7.21
N MET A 410 -18.43 -9.22 6.49
CA MET A 410 -19.51 -10.16 6.23
C MET A 410 -19.17 -11.09 5.07
N LEU A 411 -19.52 -12.36 5.22
CA LEU A 411 -19.49 -13.34 4.13
C LEU A 411 -20.89 -13.48 3.53
N THR A 412 -20.98 -13.43 2.20
CA THR A 412 -22.27 -13.45 1.48
C THR A 412 -22.31 -14.53 0.40
N GLU A 413 -23.43 -15.21 0.27
CA GLU A 413 -23.75 -16.12 -0.83
C GLU A 413 -25.02 -15.62 -1.52
N ALA A 414 -24.96 -15.27 -2.81
CA ALA A 414 -26.09 -14.72 -3.58
C ALA A 414 -26.83 -13.57 -2.83
N ASP A 415 -26.06 -12.58 -2.37
CA ASP A 415 -26.52 -11.41 -1.58
C ASP A 415 -27.17 -11.72 -0.22
N ARG A 416 -27.09 -12.96 0.26
CA ARG A 416 -27.50 -13.33 1.62
C ARG A 416 -26.28 -13.54 2.49
N GLN A 417 -26.27 -12.93 3.67
CA GLN A 417 -25.22 -13.17 4.65
C GLN A 417 -25.23 -14.64 5.05
N CYS A 418 -24.10 -15.31 4.85
CA CYS A 418 -23.89 -16.70 5.21
C CYS A 418 -22.87 -16.87 6.34
N GLY A 419 -22.19 -15.79 6.74
CA GLY A 419 -21.17 -15.81 7.77
C GLY A 419 -20.51 -14.45 8.02
N MET A 420 -19.43 -14.46 8.81
CA MET A 420 -18.55 -13.31 9.04
C MET A 420 -17.13 -13.76 9.41
N ILE A 421 -16.16 -12.90 9.12
CA ILE A 421 -14.78 -13.00 9.60
C ILE A 421 -14.56 -11.88 10.60
N GLU A 422 -14.05 -12.22 11.77
CA GLU A 422 -13.78 -11.31 12.89
C GLU A 422 -12.30 -11.38 13.28
N VAL A 423 -11.68 -10.23 13.56
CA VAL A 423 -10.27 -10.12 13.93
C VAL A 423 -10.12 -9.20 15.14
N VAL A 424 -9.33 -9.63 16.13
CA VAL A 424 -9.06 -8.92 17.40
C VAL A 424 -7.58 -9.00 17.77
N TYR A 425 -7.05 -7.93 18.35
CA TYR A 425 -5.72 -7.89 18.96
C TYR A 425 -5.77 -8.23 20.46
N LEU A 426 -4.79 -8.96 20.97
CA LEU A 426 -4.69 -9.30 22.40
C LEU A 426 -4.40 -8.08 23.30
N GLU A 427 -3.61 -7.11 22.81
CA GLU A 427 -3.29 -5.87 23.54
C GLU A 427 -4.22 -4.71 23.16
N ASP A 428 -4.53 -3.86 24.14
CA ASP A 428 -5.42 -2.72 23.97
C ASP A 428 -4.76 -1.67 23.05
N ARG A 429 -5.35 -1.45 21.86
CA ARG A 429 -4.87 -0.45 20.90
C ARG A 429 -5.89 0.66 20.70
N ASP A 430 -5.41 1.89 20.74
CA ASP A 430 -6.23 3.09 20.62
C ASP A 430 -6.84 3.28 19.22
N PHE A 431 -6.36 2.58 18.18
CA PHE A 431 -6.82 2.75 16.81
C PHE A 431 -6.82 1.45 15.99
N ILE A 432 -7.76 1.38 15.05
CA ILE A 432 -7.80 0.40 13.96
C ILE A 432 -7.30 1.11 12.70
N LEU A 433 -6.44 0.47 11.91
CA LEU A 433 -6.00 1.01 10.63
C LEU A 433 -7.12 0.82 9.57
N PRO A 434 -7.57 1.88 8.87
CA PRO A 434 -8.56 1.76 7.80
C PRO A 434 -8.15 0.77 6.69
N GLU A 435 -6.85 0.58 6.49
CA GLU A 435 -6.24 -0.35 5.55
C GLU A 435 -6.51 -1.81 5.94
N GLU A 436 -6.46 -2.14 7.23
CA GLU A 436 -6.71 -3.50 7.74
C GLU A 436 -8.18 -3.91 7.56
N GLN A 437 -9.12 -2.98 7.74
CA GLN A 437 -10.54 -3.23 7.42
C GLN A 437 -10.72 -3.50 5.92
N LYS A 438 -10.09 -2.69 5.04
CA LYS A 438 -10.17 -2.90 3.58
C LYS A 438 -9.59 -4.26 3.19
N LEU A 439 -8.48 -4.68 3.78
CA LEU A 439 -7.89 -6.00 3.55
C LEU A 439 -8.87 -7.11 3.97
N LEU A 440 -9.50 -6.98 5.15
CA LEU A 440 -10.48 -7.93 5.63
C LEU A 440 -11.69 -8.05 4.70
N ASP A 441 -12.19 -6.92 4.18
CA ASP A 441 -13.30 -6.89 3.22
C ASP A 441 -12.94 -7.59 1.90
N ILE A 442 -11.72 -7.41 1.40
CA ILE A 442 -11.23 -8.10 0.20
C ILE A 442 -11.16 -9.60 0.43
N ILE A 443 -10.62 -10.04 1.58
CA ILE A 443 -10.53 -11.45 1.95
C ILE A 443 -11.94 -12.04 2.07
N ALA A 444 -12.87 -11.34 2.72
CA ALA A 444 -14.26 -11.77 2.84
C ALA A 444 -14.94 -11.93 1.46
N LEU A 445 -14.67 -11.03 0.51
CA LEU A 445 -15.15 -11.16 -0.87
C LEU A 445 -14.58 -12.40 -1.58
N MET A 446 -13.28 -12.66 -1.43
CA MET A 446 -12.63 -13.85 -2.02
C MET A 446 -13.22 -15.14 -1.45
N VAL A 447 -13.37 -15.21 -0.13
CA VAL A 447 -13.94 -16.36 0.57
C VAL A 447 -15.40 -16.56 0.20
N SER A 448 -16.19 -15.49 0.12
CA SER A 448 -17.58 -15.51 -0.32
C SER A 448 -17.74 -16.16 -1.70
N ARG A 449 -16.92 -15.76 -2.68
CA ARG A 449 -16.90 -16.36 -4.02
C ARG A 449 -16.51 -17.84 -4.00
N TRP A 450 -15.56 -18.22 -3.16
CA TRP A 450 -15.17 -19.62 -3.03
C TRP A 450 -16.28 -20.49 -2.44
N ILE A 451 -16.97 -20.02 -1.40
CA ILE A 451 -18.11 -20.70 -0.78
C ILE A 451 -19.22 -20.93 -1.80
N GLU A 452 -19.60 -19.88 -2.55
CA GLU A 452 -20.62 -19.97 -3.59
C GLU A 452 -20.27 -21.03 -4.64
N LYS A 453 -19.04 -21.00 -5.15
CA LYS A 453 -18.55 -21.97 -6.14
C LYS A 453 -18.56 -23.40 -5.59
N LYS A 454 -18.10 -23.61 -4.36
CA LYS A 454 -18.03 -24.94 -3.74
C LYS A 454 -19.41 -25.54 -3.54
N ARG A 455 -20.34 -24.76 -2.96
CA ARG A 455 -21.74 -25.19 -2.73
C ARG A 455 -22.49 -25.43 -4.04
N ALA A 456 -22.24 -24.64 -5.08
CA ALA A 456 -22.82 -24.88 -6.40
C ALA A 456 -22.34 -26.22 -6.99
N ASN A 457 -21.06 -26.54 -6.85
CA ASN A 457 -20.49 -27.80 -7.32
C ASN A 457 -21.03 -29.02 -6.53
N GLU A 458 -21.13 -28.92 -5.21
CA GLU A 458 -21.73 -29.97 -4.37
C GLU A 458 -23.21 -30.22 -4.69
N ARG A 459 -23.98 -29.15 -4.94
CA ARG A 459 -25.39 -29.27 -5.39
C ARG A 459 -25.49 -30.00 -6.73
N LEU A 460 -24.57 -29.72 -7.66
CA LEU A 460 -24.51 -30.40 -8.95
C LEU A 460 -24.20 -31.89 -8.78
N ILE A 461 -23.14 -32.23 -8.03
CA ILE A 461 -22.75 -33.62 -7.75
C ILE A 461 -23.91 -34.38 -7.10
N ARG A 462 -24.54 -33.81 -6.06
CA ARG A 462 -25.67 -34.43 -5.38
C ARG A 462 -26.89 -34.62 -6.29
N SER A 463 -27.14 -33.68 -7.19
CA SER A 463 -28.20 -33.81 -8.19
C SER A 463 -27.91 -34.94 -9.18
N GLU A 464 -26.66 -35.08 -9.64
CA GLU A 464 -26.23 -36.17 -10.52
C GLU A 464 -26.32 -37.54 -9.82
N GLU A 465 -25.89 -37.64 -8.57
CA GLU A 465 -26.00 -38.84 -7.75
C GLU A 465 -27.46 -39.24 -7.53
N ASN A 466 -28.32 -38.30 -7.13
CA ASN A 466 -29.75 -38.55 -6.95
C ASN A 466 -30.42 -39.05 -8.24
N LEU A 467 -30.07 -38.46 -9.39
CA LEU A 467 -30.56 -38.90 -10.69
C LEU A 467 -30.06 -40.31 -11.03
N SER A 468 -28.81 -40.63 -10.72
CA SER A 468 -28.22 -41.96 -10.91
C SER A 468 -28.91 -43.02 -10.04
N ILE A 469 -29.09 -42.75 -8.74
CA ILE A 469 -29.78 -43.64 -7.80
C ILE A 469 -31.21 -43.91 -8.26
N THR A 470 -31.96 -42.85 -8.61
CA THR A 470 -33.35 -42.99 -9.08
C THR A 470 -33.45 -43.91 -10.30
N LEU A 471 -32.54 -43.79 -11.27
CA LEU A 471 -32.53 -44.65 -12.46
C LEU A 471 -32.14 -46.11 -12.15
N GLN A 472 -31.30 -46.34 -11.13
CA GLN A 472 -30.86 -47.67 -10.72
C GLN A 472 -31.89 -48.41 -9.86
N SER A 473 -32.75 -47.70 -9.12
CA SER A 473 -33.77 -48.29 -8.24
C SER A 473 -35.07 -48.69 -8.96
N ILE A 474 -35.20 -48.42 -10.25
CA ILE A 474 -36.32 -48.89 -11.06
C ILE A 474 -36.17 -50.40 -11.29
N GLY A 475 -37.19 -51.19 -10.91
CA GLY A 475 -37.22 -52.64 -11.11
C GLY A 475 -37.35 -53.09 -12.57
N ASP A 476 -37.57 -52.15 -13.48
CA ASP A 476 -37.56 -52.34 -14.93
C ASP A 476 -36.19 -52.03 -15.53
N GLY A 477 -35.86 -52.70 -16.63
CA GLY A 477 -34.74 -52.33 -17.48
C GLY A 477 -35.01 -50.99 -18.16
N VAL A 478 -34.10 -50.02 -17.97
CA VAL A 478 -34.16 -48.70 -18.61
C VAL A 478 -32.94 -48.50 -19.48
N LEU A 479 -33.15 -48.16 -20.75
CA LEU A 479 -32.14 -47.88 -21.75
C LEU A 479 -32.45 -46.55 -22.44
N ALA A 480 -31.46 -45.67 -22.58
CA ALA A 480 -31.62 -44.40 -23.29
C ALA A 480 -30.62 -44.30 -24.47
N THR A 481 -31.09 -43.68 -25.54
CA THR A 481 -30.37 -43.51 -26.81
C THR A 481 -30.29 -42.06 -27.24
N ASP A 482 -29.39 -41.75 -28.18
CA ASP A 482 -29.43 -40.51 -28.94
C ASP A 482 -30.51 -40.53 -30.05
N SER A 483 -30.65 -39.42 -30.77
CA SER A 483 -31.59 -39.26 -31.88
C SER A 483 -31.37 -40.21 -33.06
N SER A 484 -30.23 -40.93 -33.10
CA SER A 484 -29.93 -41.95 -34.12
C SER A 484 -30.19 -43.39 -33.63
N GLY A 485 -30.66 -43.56 -32.39
CA GLY A 485 -30.91 -44.87 -31.80
C GLY A 485 -29.64 -45.58 -31.29
N ARG A 486 -28.57 -44.85 -31.00
CA ARG A 486 -27.35 -45.41 -30.37
C ARG A 486 -27.40 -45.27 -28.86
N ILE A 487 -26.97 -46.31 -28.16
CA ILE A 487 -27.06 -46.40 -26.69
C ILE A 487 -26.13 -45.38 -26.03
N LYS A 488 -26.69 -44.57 -25.13
CA LYS A 488 -25.95 -43.61 -24.29
C LYS A 488 -26.04 -43.94 -22.80
N ARG A 489 -27.13 -44.57 -22.33
CA ARG A 489 -27.27 -44.95 -20.91
C ARG A 489 -28.05 -46.25 -20.77
N MET A 490 -27.71 -47.02 -19.75
CA MET A 490 -28.42 -48.23 -19.32
C MET A 490 -28.39 -48.30 -17.79
N ASN A 491 -29.52 -48.64 -17.15
CA ASN A 491 -29.53 -48.94 -15.72
C ASN A 491 -29.05 -50.39 -15.46
N LYS A 492 -28.79 -50.73 -14.18
CA LYS A 492 -28.24 -52.04 -13.83
C LYS A 492 -29.17 -53.20 -14.17
N VAL A 493 -30.48 -53.00 -14.06
CA VAL A 493 -31.48 -54.02 -14.45
C VAL A 493 -31.42 -54.31 -15.94
N ALA A 494 -31.30 -53.29 -16.79
CA ALA A 494 -31.14 -53.47 -18.23
C ALA A 494 -29.86 -54.23 -18.59
N GLU A 495 -28.73 -53.92 -17.95
CA GLU A 495 -27.48 -54.67 -18.14
C GLU A 495 -27.65 -56.16 -17.77
N ASN A 496 -28.35 -56.45 -16.67
CA ASN A 496 -28.55 -57.82 -16.20
C ASN A 496 -29.48 -58.63 -17.13
N LEU A 497 -30.60 -58.05 -17.56
CA LEU A 497 -31.58 -58.71 -18.44
C LEU A 497 -31.03 -58.93 -19.86
N ILE A 498 -30.33 -57.94 -20.40
CA ILE A 498 -29.69 -58.04 -21.72
C ILE A 498 -28.42 -58.90 -21.66
N GLY A 499 -27.72 -58.88 -20.52
CA GLY A 499 -26.47 -59.61 -20.33
C GLY A 499 -25.22 -58.89 -20.87
N VAL A 500 -25.30 -57.58 -21.10
CA VAL A 500 -24.22 -56.73 -21.64
C VAL A 500 -24.07 -55.48 -20.77
N THR A 501 -22.85 -55.07 -20.47
CA THR A 501 -22.59 -53.85 -19.68
C THR A 501 -22.72 -52.59 -20.53
N LEU A 502 -23.00 -51.44 -19.92
CA LEU A 502 -23.07 -50.14 -20.62
C LEU A 502 -21.76 -49.84 -21.36
N LYS A 503 -20.61 -50.22 -20.80
CA LYS A 503 -19.30 -50.03 -21.45
C LYS A 503 -19.20 -50.77 -22.78
N GLU A 504 -19.76 -51.98 -22.86
CA GLU A 504 -19.76 -52.79 -24.08
C GLU A 504 -20.85 -52.39 -25.06
N ALA A 505 -21.97 -51.88 -24.55
CA ALA A 505 -23.11 -51.40 -25.35
C ALA A 505 -22.97 -49.95 -25.82
N TRP A 506 -22.02 -49.19 -25.25
CA TRP A 506 -21.86 -47.75 -25.52
C TRP A 506 -21.74 -47.45 -27.02
N ASN A 507 -22.58 -46.52 -27.49
CA ASN A 507 -22.61 -46.03 -28.87
C ASN A 507 -22.97 -47.08 -29.95
N LYS A 508 -23.35 -48.30 -29.55
CA LYS A 508 -23.88 -49.32 -30.46
C LYS A 508 -25.36 -49.08 -30.76
N PRO A 509 -25.86 -49.46 -31.95
CA PRO A 509 -27.28 -49.46 -32.25
C PRO A 509 -28.06 -50.35 -31.27
N VAL A 510 -29.25 -49.92 -30.83
CA VAL A 510 -30.08 -50.74 -29.92
C VAL A 510 -30.42 -52.10 -30.53
N SER A 511 -30.59 -52.20 -31.85
CA SER A 511 -30.90 -53.45 -32.54
C SER A 511 -29.81 -54.52 -32.45
N GLU A 512 -28.55 -54.15 -32.18
CA GLU A 512 -27.45 -55.11 -31.97
C GLU A 512 -27.43 -55.68 -30.55
N VAL A 513 -27.95 -54.91 -29.58
CA VAL A 513 -27.84 -55.21 -28.14
C VAL A 513 -29.15 -55.75 -27.57
N PHE A 514 -30.29 -55.29 -28.09
CA PHE A 514 -31.63 -55.64 -27.60
C PHE A 514 -32.33 -56.61 -28.57
N ASN A 515 -32.11 -57.91 -28.34
CA ASN A 515 -32.60 -58.99 -29.21
C ASN A 515 -33.98 -59.50 -28.77
N ILE A 516 -35.03 -59.08 -29.49
CA ILE A 516 -36.41 -59.45 -29.19
C ILE A 516 -37.06 -60.29 -30.30
N VAL A 517 -37.80 -61.31 -29.90
CA VAL A 517 -38.54 -62.21 -30.79
C VAL A 517 -39.99 -62.38 -30.31
N ASN A 518 -40.86 -62.82 -31.21
CA ASN A 518 -42.22 -63.18 -30.86
C ASN A 518 -42.24 -64.53 -30.11
N ALA A 519 -43.02 -64.61 -29.03
CA ALA A 519 -43.06 -65.79 -28.17
C ALA A 519 -43.55 -67.06 -28.88
N ASP A 520 -44.49 -66.94 -29.84
CA ASP A 520 -45.12 -68.08 -30.51
C ASP A 520 -44.41 -68.45 -31.82
N SER A 521 -44.14 -67.46 -32.66
CA SER A 521 -43.57 -67.67 -34.01
C SER A 521 -42.05 -67.70 -34.05
N ARG A 522 -41.36 -67.26 -32.98
CA ARG A 522 -39.90 -67.09 -32.90
C ARG A 522 -39.31 -66.12 -33.95
N GLU A 523 -40.14 -65.37 -34.67
CA GLU A 523 -39.70 -64.35 -35.61
C GLU A 523 -39.17 -63.09 -34.89
N ARG A 524 -38.19 -62.41 -35.47
CA ARG A 524 -37.64 -61.15 -34.93
C ARG A 524 -38.68 -60.04 -34.99
N ILE A 525 -38.83 -59.33 -33.87
CA ILE A 525 -39.71 -58.16 -33.78
C ILE A 525 -38.90 -56.90 -34.06
N ILE A 526 -39.48 -55.97 -34.83
CA ILE A 526 -38.90 -54.63 -35.05
C ILE A 526 -38.78 -53.91 -33.71
N ASN A 527 -37.58 -53.43 -33.41
CA ASN A 527 -37.27 -52.76 -32.15
C ASN A 527 -38.21 -51.55 -31.91
N PRO A 528 -38.78 -51.37 -30.69
CA PRO A 528 -39.61 -50.23 -30.37
C PRO A 528 -38.94 -48.88 -30.65
N VAL A 529 -37.63 -48.77 -30.41
CA VAL A 529 -36.86 -47.54 -30.67
C VAL A 529 -36.90 -47.17 -32.15
N GLU A 530 -36.80 -48.15 -33.06
CA GLU A 530 -36.92 -47.91 -34.51
C GLU A 530 -38.33 -47.48 -34.91
N LYS A 531 -39.36 -47.98 -34.23
CA LYS A 531 -40.74 -47.52 -34.45
C LYS A 531 -40.94 -46.10 -33.95
N VAL A 532 -40.37 -45.74 -32.80
CA VAL A 532 -40.40 -44.36 -32.28
C VAL A 532 -39.65 -43.40 -33.21
N LEU A 533 -38.51 -43.80 -33.77
CA LEU A 533 -37.79 -43.03 -34.80
C LEU A 533 -38.67 -42.68 -36.00
N LYS A 534 -39.44 -43.66 -36.49
CA LYS A 534 -40.31 -43.47 -37.67
C LYS A 534 -41.58 -42.70 -37.37
N THR A 535 -42.16 -42.86 -36.17
CA THR A 535 -43.49 -42.36 -35.84
C THR A 535 -43.47 -41.09 -34.97
N GLY A 536 -42.38 -40.83 -34.25
CA GLY A 536 -42.24 -39.75 -33.28
C GLY A 536 -43.15 -39.85 -32.06
N ARG A 537 -43.83 -40.98 -31.84
CA ARG A 537 -44.78 -41.18 -30.73
C ARG A 537 -44.32 -42.30 -29.82
N THR A 538 -44.86 -42.35 -28.60
CA THR A 538 -44.64 -43.47 -27.67
C THR A 538 -45.21 -44.76 -28.27
N VAL A 539 -44.42 -45.83 -28.25
CA VAL A 539 -44.79 -47.15 -28.79
C VAL A 539 -44.64 -48.19 -27.69
N GLY A 540 -45.73 -48.86 -27.33
CA GLY A 540 -45.70 -50.11 -26.54
C GLY A 540 -45.70 -51.33 -27.45
N LEU A 541 -45.13 -52.46 -27.01
CA LEU A 541 -45.32 -53.75 -27.70
C LEU A 541 -46.51 -54.55 -27.16
N SER A 542 -46.94 -55.51 -27.98
CA SER A 542 -47.94 -56.53 -27.67
C SER A 542 -47.42 -57.54 -26.63
N ASN A 543 -48.36 -58.15 -25.90
CA ASN A 543 -48.17 -59.10 -24.78
C ASN A 543 -47.46 -60.44 -25.10
N HIS A 544 -46.63 -60.55 -26.15
CA HIS A 544 -45.99 -61.82 -26.54
C HIS A 544 -44.55 -61.60 -27.06
N THR A 545 -43.75 -60.85 -26.30
CA THR A 545 -42.36 -60.51 -26.66
C THR A 545 -41.37 -61.21 -25.72
N VAL A 546 -40.40 -61.91 -26.31
CA VAL A 546 -39.30 -62.55 -25.58
C VAL A 546 -38.02 -61.81 -25.86
N LEU A 547 -37.33 -61.38 -24.81
CA LEU A 547 -35.95 -60.90 -24.85
C LEU A 547 -35.01 -62.09 -24.71
N ILE A 548 -34.05 -62.21 -25.64
CA ILE A 548 -32.98 -63.20 -25.57
C ILE A 548 -31.70 -62.47 -25.12
N SER A 549 -31.24 -62.79 -23.92
CA SER A 549 -30.00 -62.21 -23.39
C SER A 549 -28.78 -62.68 -24.19
N ALA A 550 -27.65 -61.96 -24.07
CA ALA A 550 -26.38 -62.36 -24.69
C ALA A 550 -25.87 -63.73 -24.22
N LYS A 551 -26.36 -64.23 -23.07
CA LYS A 551 -26.06 -65.56 -22.54
C LYS A 551 -27.06 -66.64 -23.00
N GLY A 552 -28.03 -66.28 -23.83
CA GLY A 552 -29.09 -67.17 -24.33
C GLY A 552 -30.24 -67.39 -23.36
N THR A 553 -30.34 -66.63 -22.27
CA THR A 553 -31.47 -66.72 -21.33
C THR A 553 -32.68 -65.98 -21.91
N GLU A 554 -33.85 -66.61 -21.88
CA GLU A 554 -35.09 -66.04 -22.38
C GLU A 554 -35.91 -65.41 -21.24
N TYR A 555 -36.29 -64.14 -21.44
CA TYR A 555 -37.18 -63.41 -20.55
C TYR A 555 -38.43 -63.01 -21.31
N GLN A 556 -39.61 -63.33 -20.78
CA GLN A 556 -40.84 -62.71 -21.26
C GLN A 556 -40.84 -61.27 -20.79
N ILE A 557 -40.92 -60.32 -21.72
CA ILE A 557 -40.84 -58.90 -21.39
C ILE A 557 -42.10 -58.16 -21.82
N ARG A 558 -42.40 -57.10 -21.08
CA ARG A 558 -43.30 -56.03 -21.52
C ARG A 558 -42.48 -54.76 -21.62
N ASP A 559 -42.54 -54.08 -22.76
CA ASP A 559 -41.72 -52.91 -23.02
C ASP A 559 -42.51 -51.75 -23.67
N SER A 560 -41.93 -50.57 -23.52
CA SER A 560 -42.41 -49.32 -24.07
C SER A 560 -41.24 -48.42 -24.41
N ALA A 561 -41.28 -47.79 -25.57
CA ALA A 561 -40.32 -46.77 -25.96
C ALA A 561 -41.00 -45.42 -26.17
N ALA A 562 -40.36 -44.35 -25.68
CA ALA A 562 -40.84 -42.97 -25.81
C ALA A 562 -39.71 -42.04 -26.28
N PRO A 563 -40.03 -40.98 -27.05
CA PRO A 563 -39.03 -39.98 -27.43
C PRO A 563 -38.69 -39.05 -26.26
N ILE A 564 -37.39 -38.79 -26.07
CA ILE A 564 -36.86 -37.72 -25.23
C ILE A 564 -36.79 -36.47 -26.10
N ARG A 565 -37.46 -35.40 -25.67
CA ARG A 565 -37.56 -34.15 -26.44
C ARG A 565 -36.82 -33.00 -25.76
N ASN A 566 -36.16 -32.18 -26.56
CA ASN A 566 -35.53 -30.95 -26.07
C ASN A 566 -36.57 -29.82 -25.85
N LYS A 567 -36.13 -28.66 -25.37
CA LYS A 567 -37.01 -27.48 -25.15
C LYS A 567 -37.70 -26.96 -26.42
N LYS A 568 -37.19 -27.31 -27.61
CA LYS A 568 -37.77 -26.96 -28.92
C LYS A 568 -38.73 -28.04 -29.46
N ASN A 569 -39.05 -29.05 -28.65
CA ASN A 569 -39.91 -30.19 -29.00
C ASN A 569 -39.30 -31.14 -30.05
N GLU A 570 -38.02 -31.03 -30.36
CA GLU A 570 -37.28 -31.93 -31.26
C GLU A 570 -36.83 -33.18 -30.51
N ILE A 571 -36.76 -34.33 -31.20
CA ILE A 571 -36.33 -35.60 -30.59
C ILE A 571 -34.81 -35.55 -30.39
N GLU A 572 -34.38 -35.45 -29.13
CA GLU A 572 -32.98 -35.48 -28.71
C GLU A 572 -32.48 -36.91 -28.50
N GLY A 573 -33.40 -37.82 -28.17
CA GLY A 573 -33.12 -39.23 -27.93
C GLY A 573 -34.37 -40.04 -27.72
N MET A 574 -34.22 -41.30 -27.33
CA MET A 574 -35.35 -42.17 -26.97
C MET A 574 -35.03 -42.96 -25.70
N ILE A 575 -36.05 -43.18 -24.89
CA ILE A 575 -36.00 -44.03 -23.71
C ILE A 575 -36.82 -45.29 -23.96
N LEU A 576 -36.22 -46.45 -23.71
CA LEU A 576 -36.83 -47.77 -23.74
C LEU A 576 -36.90 -48.28 -22.29
N VAL A 577 -38.09 -48.67 -21.87
CA VAL A 577 -38.36 -49.28 -20.57
C VAL A 577 -38.92 -50.67 -20.79
N PHE A 578 -38.40 -51.68 -20.11
CA PHE A 578 -38.85 -53.06 -20.24
C PHE A 578 -38.83 -53.83 -18.92
N SER A 579 -39.92 -54.52 -18.61
CA SER A 579 -40.11 -55.30 -17.38
C SER A 579 -40.03 -56.80 -17.67
N ASP A 580 -39.35 -57.58 -16.83
CA ASP A 580 -39.45 -59.04 -16.85
C ASP A 580 -40.79 -59.49 -16.23
N VAL A 581 -41.60 -60.17 -17.02
CA VAL A 581 -42.92 -60.70 -16.64
C VAL A 581 -42.97 -62.24 -16.73
N THR A 582 -41.81 -62.90 -16.81
CA THR A 582 -41.69 -64.36 -16.98
C THR A 582 -42.43 -65.15 -15.91
N THR A 583 -42.31 -64.77 -14.64
CA THR A 583 -42.98 -65.44 -13.52
C THR A 583 -44.50 -65.30 -13.60
N GLN A 584 -44.99 -64.10 -13.95
CA GLN A 584 -46.41 -63.82 -14.11
C GLN A 584 -47.02 -64.68 -15.23
N TYR A 585 -46.34 -64.79 -16.37
CA TYR A 585 -46.77 -65.66 -17.47
C TYR A 585 -46.80 -67.14 -17.07
N LYS A 586 -45.76 -67.64 -16.38
CA LYS A 586 -45.72 -69.03 -15.91
C LYS A 586 -46.86 -69.37 -14.94
N HIS A 587 -47.20 -68.46 -14.04
CA HIS A 587 -48.33 -68.65 -13.12
C HIS A 587 -49.68 -68.68 -13.85
N GLN A 588 -49.90 -67.76 -14.80
CA GLN A 588 -51.12 -67.75 -15.59
C GLN A 588 -51.27 -69.02 -16.45
N ALA A 589 -50.18 -69.47 -17.08
CA ALA A 589 -50.17 -70.70 -17.87
C ALA A 589 -50.50 -71.94 -16.99
N SER A 590 -49.92 -72.04 -15.80
CA SER A 590 -50.17 -73.15 -14.86
C SER A 590 -51.62 -73.19 -14.34
N ILE A 591 -52.21 -72.02 -14.05
CA ILE A 591 -53.63 -71.93 -13.65
C ILE A 591 -54.53 -72.38 -14.81
N ALA A 592 -54.27 -71.89 -16.02
CA ALA A 592 -55.04 -72.25 -17.20
C ALA A 592 -54.96 -73.75 -17.51
N GLU A 593 -53.78 -74.35 -17.41
CA GLU A 593 -53.58 -75.79 -17.60
C GLU A 593 -54.32 -76.62 -16.55
N SER A 594 -54.26 -76.20 -15.27
CA SER A 594 -54.94 -76.88 -14.16
C SER A 594 -56.46 -76.85 -14.32
N GLN A 595 -57.03 -75.72 -14.73
CA GLN A 595 -58.46 -75.61 -15.04
C GLN A 595 -58.88 -76.50 -16.21
N ARG A 596 -58.04 -76.57 -17.26
CA ARG A 596 -58.32 -77.40 -18.45
C ARG A 596 -58.32 -78.88 -18.10
N LYS A 597 -57.35 -79.34 -17.30
CA LYS A 597 -57.28 -80.71 -16.79
C LYS A 597 -58.49 -81.04 -15.90
N PHE A 598 -58.83 -80.18 -14.94
CA PHE A 598 -59.99 -80.39 -14.06
C PHE A 598 -61.29 -80.57 -14.86
N LYS A 599 -61.59 -79.67 -15.81
CA LYS A 599 -62.79 -79.77 -16.65
C LYS A 599 -62.84 -81.07 -17.45
N ALA A 600 -61.70 -81.49 -18.01
CA ALA A 600 -61.61 -82.73 -18.78
C ALA A 600 -61.91 -83.96 -17.91
N PHE A 601 -61.29 -84.07 -16.73
CA PHE A 601 -61.55 -85.18 -15.79
C PHE A 601 -62.97 -85.17 -15.25
N PHE A 602 -63.48 -84.01 -14.86
CA PHE A 602 -64.82 -83.84 -14.31
C PHE A 602 -65.90 -84.33 -15.29
N ASN A 603 -65.80 -83.92 -16.57
CA ASN A 603 -66.74 -84.31 -17.62
C ASN A 603 -66.58 -85.74 -18.12
N ALA A 604 -65.37 -86.31 -18.09
CA ALA A 604 -65.12 -87.68 -18.52
C ALA A 604 -65.49 -88.74 -17.44
N THR A 605 -65.87 -88.33 -16.24
CA THR A 605 -66.25 -89.25 -15.15
C THR A 605 -67.61 -89.93 -15.47
N PRO A 606 -67.68 -91.28 -15.53
CA PRO A 606 -68.91 -91.97 -15.95
C PRO A 606 -70.11 -91.83 -15.01
N GLY A 607 -69.86 -91.59 -13.72
CA GLY A 607 -70.92 -91.36 -12.73
C GLY A 607 -71.40 -89.91 -12.72
N ALA A 608 -72.67 -89.70 -12.36
CA ALA A 608 -73.19 -88.36 -12.14
C ALA A 608 -72.48 -87.68 -10.95
N VAL A 609 -71.80 -86.57 -11.22
CA VAL A 609 -71.11 -85.77 -10.20
C VAL A 609 -71.68 -84.36 -10.21
N SER A 610 -72.01 -83.88 -9.02
CA SER A 610 -72.40 -82.49 -8.78
C SER A 610 -71.54 -81.87 -7.69
N ILE A 611 -71.20 -80.60 -7.86
CA ILE A 611 -70.58 -79.78 -6.82
C ILE A 611 -71.65 -78.82 -6.33
N THR A 612 -71.91 -78.83 -5.02
CA THR A 612 -72.93 -77.98 -4.40
C THR A 612 -72.36 -77.21 -3.23
N GLU A 613 -72.87 -76.01 -2.97
CA GLU A 613 -72.55 -75.26 -1.76
C GLU A 613 -73.20 -75.93 -0.53
N ILE A 614 -72.42 -76.22 0.50
CA ILE A 614 -72.93 -76.90 1.72
C ILE A 614 -73.95 -76.03 2.47
N ALA A 615 -73.75 -74.71 2.50
CA ALA A 615 -74.58 -73.79 3.27
C ALA A 615 -76.00 -73.67 2.69
N THR A 616 -76.12 -73.58 1.37
CA THR A 616 -77.39 -73.30 0.68
C THR A 616 -77.96 -74.50 -0.08
N GLY A 617 -77.11 -75.48 -0.40
CA GLY A 617 -77.46 -76.61 -1.27
C GLY A 617 -77.58 -76.24 -2.75
N LYS A 618 -77.07 -75.07 -3.16
CA LYS A 618 -77.08 -74.62 -4.57
C LYS A 618 -76.06 -75.38 -5.41
N TYR A 619 -76.43 -75.75 -6.63
CA TYR A 619 -75.49 -76.34 -7.58
C TYR A 619 -74.49 -75.30 -8.08
N ILE A 620 -73.20 -75.61 -7.94
CA ILE A 620 -72.05 -74.82 -8.42
C ILE A 620 -71.63 -75.34 -9.79
N ASP A 621 -71.56 -76.66 -9.95
CA ASP A 621 -71.26 -77.30 -11.22
C ASP A 621 -71.80 -78.74 -11.28
N VAL A 622 -72.02 -79.27 -12.48
CA VAL A 622 -72.41 -80.66 -12.73
C VAL A 622 -71.68 -81.20 -13.95
N ASN A 623 -71.32 -82.48 -13.94
CA ASN A 623 -70.65 -83.10 -15.09
C ASN A 623 -71.65 -83.60 -16.15
N THR A 624 -71.15 -83.93 -17.34
CA THR A 624 -71.96 -84.41 -18.46
C THR A 624 -72.77 -85.68 -18.14
N ALA A 625 -72.25 -86.56 -17.27
CA ALA A 625 -72.98 -87.74 -16.82
C ALA A 625 -74.19 -87.37 -15.95
N PHE A 626 -74.08 -86.35 -15.09
CA PHE A 626 -75.20 -85.83 -14.31
C PHE A 626 -76.29 -85.26 -15.22
N GLU A 627 -75.90 -84.46 -16.23
CA GLU A 627 -76.85 -83.91 -17.19
C GLU A 627 -77.62 -85.01 -17.93
N THR A 628 -76.94 -86.10 -18.29
CA THR A 628 -77.52 -87.24 -19.01
C THR A 628 -78.41 -88.11 -18.10
N MET A 629 -77.95 -88.45 -16.89
CA MET A 629 -78.68 -89.34 -15.97
C MET A 629 -79.91 -88.66 -15.37
N PHE A 630 -79.79 -87.39 -14.99
CA PHE A 630 -80.86 -86.62 -14.34
C PHE A 630 -81.70 -85.78 -15.31
N GLU A 631 -81.29 -85.73 -16.59
CA GLU A 631 -82.02 -85.09 -17.70
C GLU A 631 -82.16 -83.56 -17.55
N TYR A 632 -81.20 -82.93 -16.88
CA TYR A 632 -81.12 -81.49 -16.68
C TYR A 632 -79.92 -80.91 -17.40
N GLN A 633 -80.06 -79.75 -18.04
CA GLN A 633 -78.91 -79.02 -18.57
C GLN A 633 -78.22 -78.25 -17.44
N ARG A 634 -76.88 -78.16 -17.48
CA ARG A 634 -76.06 -77.47 -16.49
C ARG A 634 -76.57 -76.07 -16.20
N ASP A 635 -76.84 -75.27 -17.23
CA ASP A 635 -77.28 -73.88 -17.10
C ASP A 635 -78.67 -73.75 -16.44
N GLU A 636 -79.49 -74.81 -16.45
CA GLU A 636 -80.77 -74.84 -15.74
C GLU A 636 -80.61 -75.12 -14.24
N LEU A 637 -79.48 -75.69 -13.83
CA LEU A 637 -79.20 -76.14 -12.47
C LEU A 637 -78.35 -75.15 -11.67
N ILE A 638 -77.37 -74.50 -12.31
CA ILE A 638 -76.41 -73.64 -11.60
C ILE A 638 -77.17 -72.53 -10.84
N GLY A 639 -76.89 -72.43 -9.54
CA GLY A 639 -77.51 -71.45 -8.64
C GLY A 639 -78.87 -71.85 -8.05
N LYS A 640 -79.50 -72.93 -8.52
CA LYS A 640 -80.71 -73.51 -7.91
C LYS A 640 -80.36 -74.54 -6.84
N THR A 641 -81.26 -74.77 -5.90
CA THR A 641 -81.12 -75.80 -4.88
C THR A 641 -81.75 -77.13 -5.31
N SER A 642 -81.27 -78.24 -4.74
CA SER A 642 -81.86 -79.58 -4.97
C SER A 642 -83.35 -79.69 -4.60
N LEU A 643 -83.87 -78.79 -3.76
CA LEU A 643 -85.30 -78.73 -3.43
C LEU A 643 -86.11 -77.96 -4.48
N GLU A 644 -85.56 -76.89 -5.06
CA GLU A 644 -86.22 -76.09 -6.11
C GLU A 644 -86.41 -76.86 -7.41
N ILE A 645 -85.52 -77.80 -7.70
CA ILE A 645 -85.58 -78.67 -8.88
C ILE A 645 -86.26 -80.01 -8.58
N TYR A 646 -86.76 -80.21 -7.36
CA TYR A 646 -87.50 -81.40 -6.94
C TYR A 646 -86.79 -82.74 -7.25
N ILE A 647 -85.46 -82.76 -7.16
CA ILE A 647 -84.66 -83.97 -7.46
C ILE A 647 -84.79 -85.03 -6.36
N TRP A 648 -85.13 -84.61 -5.14
CA TRP A 648 -85.45 -85.49 -4.02
C TRP A 648 -86.94 -85.82 -4.03
N ILE A 649 -87.29 -87.10 -3.90
CA ILE A 649 -88.69 -87.54 -3.87
C ILE A 649 -89.39 -87.05 -2.60
N ASP A 650 -88.73 -87.19 -1.45
CA ASP A 650 -89.17 -86.65 -0.17
C ASP A 650 -88.15 -85.62 0.35
N ALA A 651 -88.65 -84.45 0.75
CA ALA A 651 -87.83 -83.42 1.37
C ALA A 651 -87.27 -83.84 2.75
N LYS A 652 -87.88 -84.82 3.41
CA LYS A 652 -87.37 -85.41 4.66
C LYS A 652 -86.06 -86.15 4.44
N ASP A 653 -85.96 -86.97 3.39
CA ASP A 653 -84.75 -87.72 3.04
C ASP A 653 -83.57 -86.77 2.79
N ARG A 654 -83.85 -85.64 2.11
CA ARG A 654 -82.86 -84.58 1.92
C ARG A 654 -82.37 -84.00 3.25
N LYS A 655 -83.28 -83.68 4.18
CA LYS A 655 -82.90 -83.12 5.48
C LYS A 655 -82.03 -84.08 6.28
N GLU A 656 -82.40 -85.35 6.31
CA GLU A 656 -81.61 -86.39 6.98
C GLU A 656 -80.21 -86.51 6.35
N PHE A 657 -80.12 -86.49 5.02
CA PHE A 657 -78.83 -86.50 4.32
C PHE A 657 -77.96 -85.28 4.67
N VAL A 658 -78.53 -84.07 4.75
CA VAL A 658 -77.77 -82.87 5.16
C VAL A 658 -77.28 -82.98 6.60
N GLU A 659 -78.13 -83.44 7.52
CA GLU A 659 -77.78 -83.57 8.94
C GLU A 659 -76.67 -84.60 9.14
N LYS A 660 -76.78 -85.76 8.51
CA LYS A 660 -75.70 -86.77 8.48
C LYS A 660 -74.40 -86.19 7.93
N LEU A 661 -74.47 -85.42 6.83
CA LEU A 661 -73.27 -84.86 6.19
C LEU A 661 -72.60 -83.79 7.08
N LYS A 662 -73.40 -82.98 7.78
CA LYS A 662 -72.89 -81.97 8.73
C LYS A 662 -72.22 -82.62 9.94
N ASN A 663 -72.77 -83.71 10.44
CA ASN A 663 -72.24 -84.40 11.61
C ASN A 663 -70.99 -85.23 11.28
N GLU A 664 -71.02 -86.01 10.20
CA GLU A 664 -69.97 -86.97 9.83
C GLU A 664 -68.90 -86.37 8.90
N LYS A 665 -69.11 -85.16 8.38
CA LYS A 665 -68.28 -84.44 7.38
C LYS A 665 -68.16 -85.15 6.01
N GLN A 666 -68.46 -86.43 5.93
CA GLN A 666 -68.47 -87.23 4.71
C GLN A 666 -69.58 -88.29 4.82
N ILE A 667 -70.30 -88.52 3.73
CA ILE A 667 -71.21 -89.65 3.59
C ILE A 667 -70.76 -90.48 2.39
N THR A 668 -70.70 -91.79 2.56
CA THR A 668 -70.44 -92.74 1.48
C THR A 668 -71.52 -93.80 1.42
N ASN A 669 -71.84 -94.31 0.22
CA ASN A 669 -72.81 -95.40 0.01
C ASN A 669 -74.23 -95.13 0.56
N TYR A 670 -74.66 -93.88 0.63
CA TYR A 670 -76.04 -93.54 1.00
C TYR A 670 -76.97 -93.82 -0.17
N GLN A 671 -77.84 -94.82 0.01
CA GLN A 671 -78.83 -95.19 -0.98
C GLN A 671 -80.09 -94.32 -0.78
N THR A 672 -80.52 -93.69 -1.86
CA THR A 672 -81.75 -92.91 -1.90
C THR A 672 -82.28 -92.92 -3.33
N ASN A 673 -83.53 -92.56 -3.49
CA ASN A 673 -84.19 -92.51 -4.79
C ASN A 673 -84.27 -91.05 -5.23
N PHE A 674 -83.78 -90.78 -6.43
CA PHE A 674 -83.88 -89.45 -7.01
C PHE A 674 -84.90 -89.40 -8.14
N ARG A 675 -85.39 -88.20 -8.41
CA ARG A 675 -86.30 -87.90 -9.51
C ARG A 675 -85.55 -87.16 -10.61
N THR A 676 -85.58 -87.72 -11.82
CA THR A 676 -85.11 -87.06 -13.05
C THR A 676 -86.09 -85.97 -13.51
N LYS A 677 -85.70 -85.11 -14.46
CA LYS A 677 -86.55 -84.03 -15.00
C LYS A 677 -87.87 -84.55 -15.60
N SER A 678 -87.86 -85.71 -16.26
CA SER A 678 -89.08 -86.35 -16.82
C SER A 678 -89.98 -87.03 -15.77
N GLY A 679 -89.54 -87.09 -14.51
CA GLY A 679 -90.27 -87.72 -13.42
C GLY A 679 -89.93 -89.21 -13.19
N ARG A 680 -89.02 -89.80 -13.98
CA ARG A 680 -88.48 -91.15 -13.74
C ARG A 680 -87.70 -91.18 -12.43
N ILE A 681 -87.87 -92.25 -11.65
CA ILE A 681 -87.14 -92.49 -10.40
C ILE A 681 -85.89 -93.33 -10.72
N ILE A 682 -84.71 -92.89 -10.24
CA ILE A 682 -83.42 -93.56 -10.40
C ILE A 682 -82.71 -93.77 -9.07
#